data_AF-A0A7X7BFU5-F1
#
_entry.id   AF-A0A7X7BFU5-F1
#
_cell.length_a   1.000
_cell.length_b   1.000
_cell.length_c   1.000
_cell.angle_alpha   90.00
_cell.angle_beta   90.00
_cell.angle_gamma   90.00
#
_symmetry.space_group_name_H-M   'P 1'
#
loop_
_entity.id
_entity.type
_entity.pdbx_description
1 polymer ?
#
loop_
_entity_poly.entity_id
_entity_poly.type
_entity_poly.pdbx_seq_one_letter_code
_entity_poly.pdbx_strand_id
1 'polypeptide(L)'
;GSVPQGDATFNGAVYKVYASEDIYNKAKTKKFYSNGDLVATRTMNEKGETEDITNLPLGKYVVKEETAPIGYMLDKNTYNVELKYKDQYTKVITDTKTSLENVKKMGVHIFKSGIKENSGETPGLEGAEFTIKLNSAVERAYAQGYTYAEVWNGIDENGNQVKVDSKRVAEAQVIAPSYETIKTDKDGNAYTQKNLPYGKYIVKETKTPTDYETAVDFTFSITDDESEIKEIAKKTKHLVVNNEQLETYIKLIKKDLKTGKLVTLNSTTFEIKATKDIYDRATKKILFKKGESISQKIGNTTYTSFTTNADNIVVPDSSFNSKNDDKATITTPLKLPVGSYEITEIKVPTGFLQLDKSVTFEIKNVKDYDTDKDGDFIKEVVVKNEQPTGTIKLDKTIALREDADTSLIDTSDLSGIEFKLSAKENIIDMADGSVIYKKGQEIKKYNLTKDGKLTITNLPMGTYEIVETKTLDGLVLNTTKYEVKFEQKDLTTKIYETKLDISNDTTLVEFSKTDITGDKELIGAKLTVLDNENNIIDTWTSTEKTHKIEGLTIVKEYTLKEEIAPEGYVVATSIKFTIKDTNEIQKVNMIDKIVEMSKVDIAGDEVEGATIQVLDKDNKVVDEWVSGKEPHKIKNLVEGKTYTLHEEIVADSYVKATDIEFIVTTDKETQKLVMIDKLVEITKTDITNGNELEGAELEVTDEDGNTIDKWTSTKEPHKVKGLEEGKTYILKETTAPYGYEITEEIKFTVTTDKETQKIEMKDMPILKNVKVIKIDTETKEVIKDKFIFAIYEDPECTKLIKEVKSNSEDGTALFEELRYGTYYIKEIKAPKDYELSNKIVKVEINDKGI
;
A
#
# COMPACT_ATOMS: atom_id res chain seq x y z
N GLY A 1 80.81 9.75 56.28
CA GLY A 1 80.26 10.63 55.21
C GLY A 1 79.35 11.67 55.85
N SER A 2 79.04 12.78 55.17
CA SER A 2 78.20 13.86 55.74
C SER A 2 76.69 13.65 55.54
N VAL A 3 76.28 12.57 54.87
CA VAL A 3 74.88 12.28 54.55
C VAL A 3 74.56 10.85 55.01
N PRO A 4 73.48 10.63 55.78
CA PRO A 4 73.05 9.29 56.13
C PRO A 4 72.64 8.45 54.92
N GLN A 5 72.78 7.12 55.01
CA GLN A 5 72.43 6.18 53.94
C GLN A 5 71.25 5.31 54.38
N GLY A 6 70.29 5.05 53.50
CA GLY A 6 69.07 4.34 53.87
C GLY A 6 68.26 5.11 54.92
N ASP A 7 67.78 4.40 55.94
CA ASP A 7 67.12 4.99 57.12
C ASP A 7 68.09 5.15 58.31
N ALA A 8 69.40 4.99 58.09
CA ALA A 8 70.38 5.18 59.15
C ALA A 8 70.40 6.64 59.63
N THR A 9 70.76 6.87 60.89
CA THR A 9 70.85 8.22 61.47
C THR A 9 72.09 8.34 62.33
N PHE A 10 72.80 9.46 62.25
CA PHE A 10 73.95 9.74 63.12
C PHE A 10 73.53 10.03 64.57
N ASN A 11 72.23 10.25 64.81
CA ASN A 11 71.71 10.56 66.13
C ASN A 11 71.93 9.39 67.09
N GLY A 12 72.37 9.70 68.30
CA GLY A 12 72.52 8.73 69.37
C GLY A 12 73.85 7.98 69.39
N ALA A 13 74.78 8.25 68.46
CA ALA A 13 76.15 7.73 68.56
C ALA A 13 76.82 8.28 69.83
N VAL A 14 77.45 7.42 70.63
CA VAL A 14 78.07 7.81 71.91
C VAL A 14 79.58 7.64 71.86
N TYR A 15 80.29 8.75 72.03
CA TYR A 15 81.74 8.81 72.09
C TYR A 15 82.20 9.13 73.51
N LYS A 16 83.23 8.43 73.98
CA LYS A 16 83.88 8.66 75.27
C LYS A 16 85.32 9.10 75.07
N VAL A 17 85.73 10.10 75.84
CA VAL A 17 87.08 10.64 75.87
C VAL A 17 87.76 10.20 77.15
N TYR A 18 88.92 9.57 77.02
CA TYR A 18 89.72 9.08 78.12
C TYR A 18 91.07 9.80 78.14
N ALA A 19 91.64 10.02 79.32
CA ALA A 19 93.03 10.46 79.43
C ALA A 19 93.94 9.30 79.00
N SER A 20 94.90 9.53 78.10
CA SER A 20 95.84 8.49 77.63
C SER A 20 97.22 8.56 78.30
N GLU A 21 97.38 9.48 79.23
CA GLU A 21 98.51 9.61 80.15
C GLU A 21 98.03 10.23 81.48
N ASP A 22 98.90 10.25 82.49
CA ASP A 22 98.62 11.03 83.69
C ASP A 22 98.74 12.54 83.37
N ILE A 23 97.65 13.28 83.51
CA ILE A 23 97.57 14.70 83.13
C ILE A 23 97.67 15.57 84.38
N TYR A 24 98.62 16.49 84.40
CA TYR A 24 98.88 17.40 85.53
C TYR A 24 98.83 18.87 85.09
N ASN A 25 98.75 19.78 86.07
CA ASN A 25 99.09 21.18 85.82
C ASN A 25 100.59 21.33 85.50
N LYS A 26 100.99 22.48 84.92
CA LYS A 26 102.38 22.72 84.50
C LYS A 26 103.41 22.54 85.62
N ALA A 27 103.05 22.88 86.86
CA ALA A 27 103.92 22.73 88.04
C ALA A 27 103.98 21.29 88.59
N LYS A 28 103.22 20.34 88.02
CA LYS A 28 103.04 18.95 88.50
C LYS A 28 102.56 18.84 89.95
N THR A 29 101.95 19.89 90.50
CA THR A 29 101.43 19.94 91.87
C THR A 29 99.99 19.46 91.97
N LYS A 30 99.24 19.45 90.86
CA LYS A 30 97.87 18.96 90.79
C LYS A 30 97.72 18.00 89.62
N LYS A 31 97.28 16.77 89.90
CA LYS A 31 96.84 15.80 88.90
C LYS A 31 95.39 16.10 88.54
N PHE A 32 95.10 16.25 87.25
CA PHE A 32 93.74 16.42 86.75
C PHE A 32 93.09 15.07 86.44
N TYR A 33 93.82 14.18 85.76
CA TYR A 33 93.35 12.86 85.36
C TYR A 33 94.49 11.84 85.45
N SER A 34 94.19 10.60 85.78
CA SER A 34 95.10 9.45 85.63
C SER A 34 94.94 8.80 84.27
N ASN A 35 95.98 8.11 83.80
CA ASN A 35 95.89 7.35 82.56
C ASN A 35 94.74 6.32 82.63
N GLY A 36 93.82 6.40 81.66
CA GLY A 36 92.62 5.57 81.58
C GLY A 36 91.36 6.19 82.17
N ASP A 37 91.43 7.32 82.88
CA ASP A 37 90.25 7.97 83.44
C ASP A 37 89.30 8.46 82.34
N LEU A 38 88.00 8.25 82.51
CA LEU A 38 86.96 8.81 81.64
C LEU A 38 86.84 10.32 81.92
N VAL A 39 87.11 11.11 80.90
CA VAL A 39 87.15 12.57 80.97
C VAL A 39 85.81 13.18 80.56
N ALA A 40 85.20 12.68 79.49
CA ALA A 40 83.92 13.18 78.99
C ALA A 40 83.18 12.12 78.16
N THR A 41 81.86 12.26 78.11
CA THR A 41 80.98 11.51 77.19
C THR A 41 80.25 12.51 76.31
N ARG A 42 80.13 12.21 75.02
CA ARG A 42 79.42 13.02 74.04
C ARG A 42 78.50 12.15 73.21
N THR A 43 77.30 12.64 72.97
CA THR A 43 76.33 12.03 72.07
C THR A 43 76.20 12.89 70.83
N MET A 44 76.22 12.26 69.67
CA MET A 44 76.05 12.94 68.38
C MET A 44 74.57 13.24 68.14
N ASN A 45 74.29 14.41 67.56
CA ASN A 45 72.97 14.78 67.09
C ASN A 45 72.69 14.19 65.68
N GLU A 46 71.52 14.48 65.11
CA GLU A 46 71.13 14.02 63.76
C GLU A 46 72.08 14.46 62.64
N LYS A 47 72.85 15.54 62.84
CA LYS A 47 73.85 16.03 61.88
C LYS A 47 75.22 15.36 62.05
N GLY A 48 75.37 14.46 63.03
CA GLY A 48 76.65 13.86 63.38
C GLY A 48 77.59 14.80 64.13
N GLU A 49 77.05 15.83 64.77
CA GLU A 49 77.80 16.85 65.50
C GLU A 49 77.55 16.73 67.01
N THR A 50 78.49 17.20 67.82
CA THR A 50 78.34 17.31 69.27
C THR A 50 78.97 18.61 69.76
N GLU A 51 78.58 19.05 70.96
CA GLU A 51 79.18 20.25 71.57
C GLU A 51 80.63 20.01 71.96
N ASP A 52 81.45 21.06 71.83
CA ASP A 52 82.85 21.05 72.21
C ASP A 52 83.05 20.58 73.67
N ILE A 53 84.10 19.79 73.89
CA ILE A 53 84.56 19.48 75.25
C ILE A 53 85.51 20.60 75.67
N THR A 54 85.00 21.54 76.46
CA THR A 54 85.74 22.72 76.89
C THR A 54 86.47 22.51 78.23
N ASN A 55 87.42 23.39 78.54
CA ASN A 55 88.20 23.38 79.80
C ASN A 55 89.05 22.12 80.06
N LEU A 56 89.42 21.39 78.99
CA LEU A 56 90.36 20.28 79.11
C LEU A 56 91.78 20.80 79.42
N PRO A 57 92.48 20.23 80.43
CA PRO A 57 93.90 20.49 80.64
C PRO A 57 94.74 20.07 79.43
N LEU A 58 95.92 20.68 79.29
CA LEU A 58 96.91 20.24 78.29
C LEU A 58 97.38 18.82 78.61
N GLY A 59 97.38 17.94 77.62
CA GLY A 59 97.71 16.53 77.77
C GLY A 59 97.23 15.69 76.59
N LYS A 60 97.52 14.38 76.65
CA LYS A 60 97.05 13.41 75.66
C LYS A 60 95.76 12.74 76.09
N TYR A 61 94.85 12.64 75.14
CA TYR A 61 93.54 12.03 75.28
C TYR A 61 93.31 11.04 74.15
N VAL A 62 92.38 10.13 74.38
CA VAL A 62 91.91 9.13 73.41
C VAL A 62 90.40 9.20 73.35
N VAL A 63 89.85 9.31 72.14
CA VAL A 63 88.41 9.27 71.88
C VAL A 63 88.06 7.92 71.26
N LYS A 64 87.00 7.29 71.77
CA LYS A 64 86.47 6.00 71.30
C LYS A 64 84.96 6.06 71.15
N GLU A 65 84.44 5.40 70.13
CA GLU A 65 83.00 5.14 70.03
C GLU A 65 82.64 3.95 70.91
N GLU A 66 81.53 4.08 71.65
CA GLU A 66 81.03 3.04 72.56
C GLU A 66 79.67 2.53 72.16
N THR A 67 78.89 3.34 71.45
CA THR A 67 77.58 2.97 70.92
C THR A 67 77.47 3.56 69.53
N ALA A 68 77.37 2.67 68.54
CA ALA A 68 77.19 3.05 67.15
C ALA A 68 75.83 3.75 66.96
N PRO A 69 75.74 4.70 66.03
CA PRO A 69 74.46 5.26 65.62
C PRO A 69 73.53 4.19 65.01
N ILE A 70 72.22 4.45 65.02
CA ILE A 70 71.24 3.51 64.45
C ILE A 70 71.55 3.29 62.96
N GLY A 71 71.75 2.02 62.60
CA GLY A 71 72.04 1.59 61.24
C GLY A 71 73.50 1.61 60.83
N TYR A 72 74.41 1.96 61.74
CA TYR A 72 75.86 1.94 61.51
C TYR A 72 76.55 0.81 62.28
N MET A 73 77.72 0.40 61.79
CA MET A 73 78.63 -0.48 62.52
C MET A 73 79.43 0.33 63.53
N LEU A 74 79.74 -0.27 64.68
CA LEU A 74 80.61 0.34 65.68
C LEU A 74 81.99 0.62 65.11
N ASP A 75 82.42 1.88 65.17
CA ASP A 75 83.78 2.28 64.83
C ASP A 75 84.76 1.80 65.90
N LYS A 76 85.62 0.87 65.50
CA LYS A 76 86.65 0.28 66.37
C LYS A 76 87.95 1.11 66.39
N ASN A 77 88.04 2.17 65.60
CA ASN A 77 89.20 3.04 65.60
C ASN A 77 89.31 3.82 66.91
N THR A 78 90.54 4.19 67.24
CA THR A 78 90.85 5.01 68.42
C THR A 78 91.48 6.31 67.95
N TYR A 79 90.91 7.44 68.34
CA TYR A 79 91.35 8.76 67.89
C TYR A 79 92.19 9.45 68.97
N ASN A 80 93.48 9.63 68.70
CA ASN A 80 94.39 10.31 69.63
C ASN A 80 94.28 11.82 69.51
N VAL A 81 94.04 12.51 70.62
CA VAL A 81 93.98 13.97 70.72
C VAL A 81 95.10 14.45 71.62
N GLU A 82 95.88 15.43 71.18
CA GLU A 82 97.00 15.95 71.97
C GLU A 82 96.92 17.48 72.08
N LEU A 83 96.56 17.95 73.28
CA LEU A 83 96.45 19.38 73.58
C LEU A 83 97.79 19.87 74.12
N LYS A 84 98.62 20.45 73.24
CA LYS A 84 99.93 21.01 73.58
C LYS A 84 99.90 22.52 73.63
N TYR A 85 100.62 23.10 74.58
CA TYR A 85 100.87 24.53 74.61
C TYR A 85 101.43 25.00 73.27
N LYS A 86 100.79 26.00 72.67
CA LYS A 86 101.19 26.55 71.38
C LYS A 86 102.12 27.75 71.56
N ASP A 87 101.61 28.82 72.18
CA ASP A 87 102.32 30.07 72.45
C ASP A 87 101.55 30.91 73.49
N GLN A 88 102.10 32.08 73.87
CA GLN A 88 101.50 32.94 74.90
C GLN A 88 100.27 33.74 74.42
N TYR A 89 99.97 33.74 73.12
CA TYR A 89 98.87 34.49 72.52
C TYR A 89 97.64 33.62 72.25
N THR A 90 97.82 32.30 72.17
CA THR A 90 96.75 31.33 71.92
C THR A 90 96.01 31.00 73.22
N LYS A 91 94.84 31.61 73.42
CA LYS A 91 94.00 31.39 74.62
C LYS A 91 93.41 29.99 74.71
N VAL A 92 93.04 29.39 73.57
CA VAL A 92 92.38 28.08 73.50
C VAL A 92 93.06 27.23 72.43
N ILE A 93 93.40 26.00 72.79
CA ILE A 93 93.92 25.00 71.85
C ILE A 93 92.77 24.05 71.53
N THR A 94 92.51 23.89 70.23
CA THR A 94 91.43 23.05 69.70
C THR A 94 92.02 21.95 68.82
N ASP A 95 91.51 20.73 68.97
CA ASP A 95 91.77 19.60 68.08
C ASP A 95 90.41 18.98 67.71
N THR A 96 90.19 18.77 66.42
CA THR A 96 88.96 18.17 65.90
C THR A 96 89.28 16.81 65.31
N LYS A 97 88.51 15.79 65.72
CA LYS A 97 88.58 14.44 65.15
C LYS A 97 87.28 14.11 64.43
N THR A 98 87.42 13.49 63.27
CA THR A 98 86.30 13.04 62.44
C THR A 98 86.30 11.53 62.43
N SER A 99 85.19 10.92 62.87
CA SER A 99 84.95 9.50 62.71
C SER A 99 84.31 9.21 61.35
N LEU A 100 84.73 8.13 60.71
CA LEU A 100 84.14 7.67 59.45
C LEU A 100 83.21 6.48 59.71
N GLU A 101 81.92 6.79 59.81
CA GLU A 101 80.87 5.80 60.01
C GLU A 101 80.68 4.87 58.79
N ASN A 102 80.52 3.57 59.07
CA ASN A 102 80.22 2.55 58.07
C ASN A 102 78.79 2.04 58.25
N VAL A 103 77.90 2.37 57.31
CA VAL A 103 76.49 1.91 57.38
C VAL A 103 76.43 0.40 57.24
N LYS A 104 75.55 -0.24 58.02
CA LYS A 104 75.23 -1.65 57.84
C LYS A 104 74.57 -1.84 56.48
N LYS A 105 75.01 -2.83 55.71
CA LYS A 105 74.45 -3.12 54.39
C LYS A 105 74.50 -4.60 54.05
N MET A 106 73.54 -5.05 53.25
CA MET A 106 73.42 -6.46 52.86
C MET A 106 72.88 -6.58 51.43
N GLY A 107 73.32 -7.60 50.70
CA GLY A 107 72.71 -7.96 49.42
C GLY A 107 71.31 -8.58 49.61
N VAL A 108 70.47 -8.46 48.59
CA VAL A 108 69.13 -9.06 48.56
C VAL A 108 69.02 -10.00 47.38
N HIS A 109 68.44 -11.18 47.62
CA HIS A 109 68.08 -12.17 46.63
C HIS A 109 66.56 -12.37 46.65
N ILE A 110 65.92 -12.16 45.50
CA ILE A 110 64.52 -12.52 45.27
C ILE A 110 64.49 -13.76 44.39
N PHE A 111 63.89 -14.84 44.90
CA PHE A 111 63.50 -15.99 44.12
C PHE A 111 62.03 -15.86 43.71
N LYS A 112 61.76 -15.99 42.41
CA LYS A 112 60.44 -15.85 41.83
C LYS A 112 59.94 -17.17 41.28
N SER A 113 58.74 -17.58 41.69
CA SER A 113 58.06 -18.73 41.12
C SER A 113 56.68 -18.41 40.54
N GLY A 114 56.24 -19.27 39.62
CA GLY A 114 54.89 -19.29 39.03
C GLY A 114 53.93 -20.28 39.71
N ILE A 115 54.33 -20.95 40.80
CA ILE A 115 53.50 -21.93 41.53
C ILE A 115 53.03 -21.33 42.87
N LYS A 116 51.76 -21.57 43.22
CA LYS A 116 51.10 -21.07 44.44
C LYS A 116 51.51 -21.86 45.71
N GLU A 117 51.82 -23.15 45.58
CA GLU A 117 52.11 -24.05 46.70
C GLU A 117 53.57 -24.55 46.73
N ASN A 118 54.11 -24.68 47.94
CA ASN A 118 55.45 -25.21 48.22
C ASN A 118 55.55 -26.71 47.86
N SER A 119 55.75 -27.02 46.59
CA SER A 119 56.28 -28.32 46.15
C SER A 119 57.81 -28.32 46.28
N GLY A 120 58.39 -29.47 46.62
CA GLY A 120 59.82 -29.61 46.96
C GLY A 120 60.81 -29.12 45.89
N GLU A 121 60.42 -29.14 44.62
CA GLU A 121 61.09 -28.39 43.55
C GLU A 121 60.10 -27.38 42.96
N THR A 122 60.46 -26.11 43.00
CA THR A 122 59.63 -25.02 42.46
C THR A 122 60.38 -24.39 41.28
N PRO A 123 59.86 -24.47 40.03
CA PRO A 123 60.49 -23.84 38.89
C PRO A 123 60.54 -22.32 39.06
N GLY A 124 61.68 -21.75 38.69
CA GLY A 124 61.86 -20.31 38.64
C GLY A 124 61.09 -19.65 37.49
N LEU A 125 60.71 -18.39 37.67
CA LEU A 125 59.99 -17.60 36.69
C LEU A 125 60.86 -16.46 36.15
N GLU A 126 61.26 -16.58 34.87
CA GLU A 126 62.11 -15.61 34.18
C GLU A 126 61.38 -14.32 33.83
N GLY A 127 62.12 -13.21 33.89
CA GLY A 127 61.72 -11.95 33.28
C GLY A 127 60.83 -11.04 34.12
N ALA A 128 60.58 -11.38 35.39
CA ALA A 128 59.93 -10.48 36.34
C ALA A 128 60.92 -9.36 36.72
N GLU A 129 60.46 -8.11 36.78
CA GLU A 129 61.29 -6.97 37.20
C GLU A 129 60.74 -6.40 38.53
N PHE A 130 61.59 -6.36 39.55
CA PHE A 130 61.29 -5.82 40.88
C PHE A 130 61.97 -4.48 41.07
N THR A 131 61.21 -3.46 41.43
CA THR A 131 61.75 -2.16 41.83
C THR A 131 61.72 -2.03 43.35
N ILE A 132 62.87 -1.72 43.94
CA ILE A 132 63.08 -1.61 45.37
C ILE A 132 63.23 -0.13 45.74
N LYS A 133 62.42 0.34 46.69
CA LYS A 133 62.46 1.70 47.22
C LYS A 133 62.53 1.69 48.74
N LEU A 134 63.14 2.72 49.31
CA LEU A 134 63.12 2.91 50.76
C LEU A 134 61.71 3.31 51.20
N ASN A 135 61.12 2.57 52.12
CA ASN A 135 59.74 2.73 52.55
C ASN A 135 59.50 4.13 53.13
N SER A 136 60.44 4.65 53.93
CA SER A 136 60.35 6.00 54.49
C SER A 136 60.31 7.09 53.41
N ALA A 137 61.01 6.88 52.29
CA ALA A 137 61.04 7.82 51.18
C ALA A 137 59.72 7.81 50.40
N VAL A 138 59.16 6.61 50.19
CA VAL A 138 57.83 6.43 49.59
C VAL A 138 56.74 7.07 50.45
N GLU A 139 56.76 6.86 51.77
CA GLU A 139 55.83 7.50 52.71
C GLU A 139 55.95 9.03 52.69
N ARG A 140 57.17 9.58 52.61
CA ARG A 140 57.39 11.04 52.44
C ARG A 140 56.80 11.56 51.14
N ALA A 141 56.94 10.83 50.03
CA ALA A 141 56.34 11.24 48.75
C ALA A 141 54.81 11.23 48.84
N TYR A 142 54.20 10.20 49.43
CA TYR A 142 52.75 10.16 49.62
C TYR A 142 52.24 11.28 50.54
N ALA A 143 52.97 11.58 51.62
CA ALA A 143 52.63 12.70 52.51
C ALA A 143 52.71 14.08 51.82
N GLN A 144 53.50 14.19 50.74
CA GLN A 144 53.59 15.38 49.89
C GLN A 144 52.53 15.42 48.76
N GLY A 145 51.62 14.45 48.70
CA GLY A 145 50.50 14.43 47.76
C GLY A 145 50.81 13.83 46.38
N TYR A 146 51.91 13.08 46.24
CA TYR A 146 52.15 12.28 45.04
C TYR A 146 51.30 11.01 45.06
N THR A 147 50.77 10.63 43.91
CA THR A 147 49.96 9.42 43.74
C THR A 147 50.85 8.17 43.68
N TYR A 148 50.25 7.00 43.87
CA TYR A 148 50.94 5.71 43.74
C TYR A 148 51.68 5.59 42.40
N ALA A 149 51.00 5.85 41.29
CA ALA A 149 51.58 5.74 39.97
C ALA A 149 52.72 6.74 39.72
N GLU A 150 52.66 7.94 40.30
CA GLU A 150 53.75 8.92 40.20
C GLU A 150 55.02 8.45 40.94
N VAL A 151 54.85 7.86 42.12
CA VAL A 151 55.95 7.28 42.90
C VAL A 151 56.53 6.04 42.21
N TRP A 152 55.72 5.24 41.53
CA TRP A 152 56.16 4.01 40.83
C TRP A 152 56.40 4.19 39.32
N ASN A 153 56.79 5.40 38.90
CA ASN A 153 57.22 5.69 37.53
C ASN A 153 56.17 5.35 36.44
N GLY A 154 54.92 5.71 36.71
CA GLY A 154 53.77 5.50 35.83
C GLY A 154 53.16 4.10 35.89
N ILE A 155 53.45 3.34 36.93
CA ILE A 155 52.90 1.99 37.14
C ILE A 155 51.87 2.04 38.27
N ASP A 156 50.64 1.63 38.01
CA ASP A 156 49.57 1.59 39.03
C ASP A 156 49.75 0.43 40.03
N GLU A 157 48.86 0.37 41.03
CA GLU A 157 48.84 -0.70 42.04
C GLU A 157 48.72 -2.10 41.43
N ASN A 158 48.08 -2.20 40.26
CA ASN A 158 47.86 -3.42 39.51
C ASN A 158 49.03 -3.81 38.59
N GLY A 159 50.10 -3.02 38.52
CA GLY A 159 51.25 -3.29 37.65
C GLY A 159 51.06 -2.82 36.20
N ASN A 160 49.99 -2.06 35.90
CA ASN A 160 49.74 -1.52 34.57
C ASN A 160 50.46 -0.20 34.35
N GLN A 161 50.93 0.03 33.12
CA GLN A 161 51.41 1.33 32.70
C GLN A 161 50.22 2.29 32.54
N VAL A 162 50.16 3.32 33.37
CA VAL A 162 49.13 4.37 33.34
C VAL A 162 49.73 5.70 32.95
N LYS A 163 48.91 6.54 32.31
CA LYS A 163 49.32 7.87 31.87
C LYS A 163 49.34 8.82 33.07
N VAL A 164 50.53 9.29 33.45
CA VAL A 164 50.77 10.24 34.55
C VAL A 164 51.59 11.44 34.06
N ASP A 165 51.51 12.56 34.75
CA ASP A 165 52.31 13.76 34.44
C ASP A 165 53.80 13.47 34.66
N SER A 166 54.58 13.48 33.57
CA SER A 166 56.01 13.18 33.60
C SER A 166 56.83 14.11 34.49
N LYS A 167 56.37 15.35 34.70
CA LYS A 167 57.06 16.29 35.59
C LYS A 167 56.87 15.90 37.06
N ARG A 168 55.64 15.54 37.45
CA ARG A 168 55.33 15.05 38.79
C ARG A 168 56.00 13.71 39.08
N VAL A 169 56.11 12.83 38.09
CA VAL A 169 56.92 11.60 38.20
C VAL A 169 58.37 11.94 38.51
N ALA A 170 59.00 12.84 37.75
CA ALA A 170 60.39 13.23 37.98
C ALA A 170 60.60 13.82 39.39
N GLU A 171 59.69 14.67 39.86
CA GLU A 171 59.71 15.23 41.21
C GLU A 171 59.55 14.13 42.29
N ALA A 172 58.63 13.18 42.11
CA ALA A 172 58.45 12.04 42.99
C ALA A 172 59.69 11.12 43.04
N GLN A 173 60.35 10.89 41.90
CA GLN A 173 61.58 10.09 41.84
C GLN A 173 62.76 10.75 42.58
N VAL A 174 62.79 12.07 42.72
CA VAL A 174 63.81 12.76 43.54
C VAL A 174 63.58 12.50 45.03
N ILE A 175 62.32 12.44 45.48
CA ILE A 175 61.97 12.21 46.90
C ILE A 175 62.10 10.73 47.26
N ALA A 176 61.61 9.85 46.39
CA ALA A 176 61.58 8.40 46.56
C ALA A 176 62.29 7.70 45.39
N PRO A 177 63.62 7.83 45.28
CA PRO A 177 64.37 7.19 44.20
C PRO A 177 64.32 5.67 44.32
N SER A 178 64.36 4.99 43.17
CA SER A 178 64.62 3.55 43.11
C SER A 178 66.04 3.28 43.57
N TYR A 179 66.19 2.43 44.60
CA TYR A 179 67.50 1.94 45.03
C TYR A 179 68.07 1.01 43.96
N GLU A 180 67.22 0.09 43.51
CA GLU A 180 67.57 -0.85 42.48
C GLU A 180 66.34 -1.39 41.76
N THR A 181 66.51 -1.74 40.50
CA THR A 181 65.57 -2.57 39.75
C THR A 181 66.29 -3.85 39.36
N ILE A 182 65.80 -4.98 39.84
CA ILE A 182 66.39 -6.30 39.59
C ILE A 182 65.45 -7.14 38.72
N LYS A 183 66.02 -7.98 37.86
CA LYS A 183 65.28 -8.83 36.94
C LYS A 183 65.60 -10.30 37.17
N THR A 184 64.58 -11.15 37.16
CA THR A 184 64.76 -12.59 37.34
C THR A 184 65.35 -13.24 36.10
N ASP A 185 66.32 -14.12 36.31
CA ASP A 185 66.93 -14.95 35.28
C ASP A 185 66.08 -16.19 34.93
N LYS A 186 66.61 -17.08 34.08
CA LYS A 186 65.94 -18.32 33.65
C LYS A 186 65.53 -19.23 34.80
N ASP A 187 66.26 -19.16 35.91
CA ASP A 187 66.03 -19.98 37.10
C ASP A 187 65.22 -19.22 38.16
N GLY A 188 64.66 -18.06 37.81
CA GLY A 188 63.79 -17.25 38.67
C GLY A 188 64.55 -16.45 39.73
N ASN A 189 65.87 -16.37 39.67
CA ASN A 189 66.68 -15.67 40.68
C ASN A 189 66.95 -14.23 40.25
N ALA A 190 66.86 -13.29 41.19
CA ALA A 190 67.24 -11.90 40.99
C ALA A 190 68.06 -11.39 42.19
N TYR A 191 69.24 -10.84 41.92
CA TYR A 191 70.15 -10.34 42.95
C TYR A 191 70.38 -8.84 42.78
N THR A 192 70.43 -8.12 43.90
CA THR A 192 70.92 -6.74 43.94
C THR A 192 72.40 -6.70 43.58
N GLN A 193 72.78 -5.84 42.64
CA GLN A 193 74.15 -5.57 42.23
C GLN A 193 74.95 -4.84 43.32
N LYS A 194 74.26 -4.13 44.22
CA LYS A 194 74.87 -3.43 45.36
C LYS A 194 74.16 -3.79 46.65
N ASN A 195 74.92 -3.90 47.74
CA ASN A 195 74.33 -4.06 49.06
C ASN A 195 73.46 -2.85 49.40
N LEU A 196 72.23 -3.12 49.84
CA LEU A 196 71.30 -2.10 50.30
C LEU A 196 71.67 -1.67 51.72
N PRO A 197 71.75 -0.36 52.01
CA PRO A 197 72.04 0.13 53.35
C PRO A 197 70.90 -0.18 54.34
N TYR A 198 71.17 -0.01 55.62
CA TYR A 198 70.20 -0.16 56.70
C TYR A 198 68.90 0.59 56.42
N GLY A 199 67.77 -0.10 56.60
CA GLY A 199 66.44 0.52 56.45
C GLY A 199 65.34 -0.47 56.11
N LYS A 200 64.11 0.06 56.03
CA LYS A 200 62.93 -0.70 55.60
C LYS A 200 62.64 -0.38 54.13
N TYR A 201 62.51 -1.40 53.31
CA TYR A 201 62.29 -1.29 51.87
C TYR A 201 60.91 -1.81 51.50
N ILE A 202 60.30 -1.19 50.50
CA ILE A 202 59.11 -1.66 49.80
C ILE A 202 59.52 -2.14 48.40
N VAL A 203 58.95 -3.26 47.98
CA VAL A 203 59.23 -3.92 46.71
C VAL A 203 57.94 -4.00 45.92
N LYS A 204 58.01 -3.57 44.65
CA LYS A 204 56.94 -3.74 43.67
C LYS A 204 57.44 -4.59 42.51
N GLU A 205 56.63 -5.55 42.08
CA GLU A 205 56.79 -6.20 40.78
C GLU A 205 56.34 -5.22 39.68
N THR A 206 57.31 -4.48 39.13
CA THR A 206 57.07 -3.45 38.12
C THR A 206 56.89 -4.01 36.70
N LYS A 207 57.25 -5.28 36.51
CA LYS A 207 56.95 -6.01 35.28
C LYS A 207 56.63 -7.44 35.58
N THR A 208 55.39 -7.82 35.28
CA THR A 208 54.92 -9.18 35.45
C THR A 208 55.20 -10.00 34.20
N PRO A 209 55.75 -11.22 34.35
CA PRO A 209 55.89 -12.16 33.25
C PRO A 209 54.56 -12.42 32.53
N THR A 210 54.61 -12.56 31.22
CA THR A 210 53.44 -12.89 30.40
C THR A 210 52.70 -14.10 30.97
N ASP A 211 51.37 -14.04 30.99
CA ASP A 211 50.46 -15.09 31.47
C ASP A 211 50.33 -15.28 32.99
N TYR A 212 50.89 -14.38 33.81
CA TYR A 212 50.84 -14.44 35.28
C TYR A 212 50.20 -13.19 35.91
N GLU A 213 49.65 -13.34 37.12
CA GLU A 213 49.16 -12.24 37.95
C GLU A 213 50.32 -11.54 38.67
N THR A 214 50.27 -10.21 38.77
CA THR A 214 51.27 -9.40 39.47
C THR A 214 51.26 -9.70 40.97
N ALA A 215 52.43 -9.95 41.56
CA ALA A 215 52.56 -10.09 43.01
C ALA A 215 52.15 -8.80 43.74
N VAL A 216 51.53 -8.97 44.91
CA VAL A 216 51.24 -7.85 45.82
C VAL A 216 52.53 -7.21 46.33
N ASP A 217 52.49 -5.90 46.56
CA ASP A 217 53.60 -5.18 47.17
C ASP A 217 53.95 -5.75 48.55
N PHE A 218 55.23 -5.85 48.86
CA PHE A 218 55.69 -6.35 50.15
C PHE A 218 56.88 -5.54 50.67
N THR A 219 57.15 -5.66 51.97
CA THR A 219 58.26 -4.95 52.62
C THR A 219 59.25 -5.90 53.27
N PHE A 220 60.51 -5.49 53.32
CA PHE A 220 61.57 -6.17 54.08
C PHE A 220 62.49 -5.15 54.74
N SER A 221 63.34 -5.59 55.67
CA SER A 221 64.29 -4.71 56.36
C SER A 221 65.71 -5.25 56.30
N ILE A 222 66.67 -4.34 56.17
CA ILE A 222 68.10 -4.58 56.38
C ILE A 222 68.47 -4.03 57.76
N THR A 223 68.80 -4.92 58.69
CA THR A 223 69.13 -4.59 60.09
C THR A 223 70.58 -4.90 60.46
N ASP A 224 71.19 -5.85 59.75
CA ASP A 224 72.52 -6.39 60.01
C ASP A 224 73.44 -6.10 58.83
N ASP A 225 74.74 -6.01 59.09
CA ASP A 225 75.75 -5.94 58.04
C ASP A 225 76.20 -7.35 57.62
N GLU A 226 76.46 -7.57 56.33
CA GLU A 226 76.91 -8.89 55.85
C GLU A 226 78.18 -9.39 56.57
N SER A 227 79.05 -8.47 57.02
CA SER A 227 80.31 -8.79 57.68
C SER A 227 80.12 -9.28 59.12
N GLU A 228 78.97 -8.98 59.74
CA GLU A 228 78.60 -9.44 61.09
C GLU A 228 78.08 -10.89 61.08
N ILE A 229 77.74 -11.43 59.89
CA ILE A 229 77.11 -12.75 59.73
C ILE A 229 78.16 -13.83 59.39
N LYS A 230 78.24 -14.89 60.21
CA LYS A 230 79.18 -16.02 59.99
C LYS A 230 78.69 -17.03 58.94
N GLU A 231 77.39 -17.27 58.89
CA GLU A 231 76.79 -18.26 58.00
C GLU A 231 76.65 -17.69 56.59
N ILE A 232 77.37 -18.26 55.61
CA ILE A 232 77.44 -17.75 54.23
C ILE A 232 76.04 -17.60 53.61
N ALA A 233 75.15 -18.56 53.84
CA ALA A 233 73.78 -18.56 53.32
C ALA A 233 72.88 -17.44 53.90
N LYS A 234 73.29 -16.78 54.99
CA LYS A 234 72.55 -15.68 55.63
C LYS A 234 73.17 -14.31 55.38
N LYS A 235 74.31 -14.24 54.69
CA LYS A 235 74.94 -12.98 54.28
C LYS A 235 74.14 -12.20 53.24
N THR A 236 73.16 -12.86 52.62
CA THR A 236 72.21 -12.28 51.68
C THR A 236 70.81 -12.46 52.23
N LYS A 237 69.97 -11.42 52.13
CA LYS A 237 68.56 -11.51 52.48
C LYS A 237 67.80 -12.25 51.38
N HIS A 238 67.28 -13.43 51.69
CA HIS A 238 66.50 -14.24 50.76
C HIS A 238 64.99 -13.99 50.91
N LEU A 239 64.33 -13.72 49.78
CA LEU A 239 62.89 -13.44 49.68
C LEU A 239 62.28 -14.33 48.58
N VAL A 240 61.09 -14.88 48.83
CA VAL A 240 60.36 -15.72 47.87
C VAL A 240 59.08 -15.00 47.46
N VAL A 241 58.84 -14.90 46.17
CA VAL A 241 57.66 -14.26 45.59
C VAL A 241 56.99 -15.22 44.61
N ASN A 242 55.67 -15.37 44.72
CA ASN A 242 54.89 -16.27 43.87
C ASN A 242 53.90 -15.46 43.03
N ASN A 243 53.76 -15.81 41.75
CA ASN A 243 52.69 -15.31 40.88
C ASN A 243 51.83 -16.49 40.50
N GLU A 244 50.53 -16.29 40.57
CA GLU A 244 49.58 -17.27 40.06
C GLU A 244 49.47 -17.11 38.54
N GLN A 245 49.27 -18.22 37.84
CA GLN A 245 48.91 -18.17 36.43
C GLN A 245 47.59 -17.40 36.30
N LEU A 246 47.49 -16.51 35.30
CA LEU A 246 46.28 -15.75 35.08
C LEU A 246 45.12 -16.67 34.65
N GLU A 247 44.02 -16.59 35.39
CA GLU A 247 42.76 -17.25 35.10
C GLU A 247 41.58 -16.28 35.28
N THR A 248 40.53 -16.40 34.46
CA THR A 248 39.35 -15.49 34.53
C THR A 248 38.05 -16.24 34.23
N TYR A 249 36.94 -15.79 34.81
CA TYR A 249 35.62 -16.33 34.46
C TYR A 249 35.19 -15.86 33.06
N ILE A 250 34.44 -16.69 32.34
CA ILE A 250 33.91 -16.33 31.02
C ILE A 250 32.41 -16.08 31.14
N LYS A 251 31.96 -14.87 30.80
CA LYS A 251 30.54 -14.52 30.72
C LYS A 251 30.09 -14.54 29.26
N LEU A 252 29.37 -15.59 28.89
CA LEU A 252 28.76 -15.73 27.58
C LEU A 252 27.47 -14.91 27.52
N ILE A 253 27.29 -14.14 26.45
CA ILE A 253 26.13 -13.26 26.26
C ILE A 253 25.50 -13.57 24.91
N LYS A 254 24.25 -14.03 24.91
CA LYS A 254 23.50 -14.33 23.69
C LYS A 254 22.73 -13.10 23.20
N LYS A 255 22.98 -12.69 21.96
CA LYS A 255 22.29 -11.57 21.31
C LYS A 255 21.69 -11.96 19.96
N ASP A 256 20.66 -11.23 19.57
CA ASP A 256 20.18 -11.19 18.19
C ASP A 256 21.19 -10.39 17.33
N LEU A 257 21.54 -10.92 16.16
CA LEU A 257 22.56 -10.34 15.28
C LEU A 257 22.13 -8.99 14.71
N LYS A 258 20.85 -8.85 14.35
CA LYS A 258 20.32 -7.70 13.60
C LYS A 258 19.97 -6.53 14.51
N THR A 259 19.31 -6.81 15.64
CA THR A 259 18.80 -5.81 16.60
C THR A 259 19.77 -5.57 17.75
N GLY A 260 20.67 -6.50 18.04
CA GLY A 260 21.56 -6.44 19.21
C GLY A 260 20.87 -6.70 20.55
N LYS A 261 19.57 -7.02 20.55
CA LYS A 261 18.81 -7.38 21.75
C LYS A 261 19.35 -8.64 22.40
N LEU A 262 19.19 -8.73 23.73
CA LEU A 262 19.44 -9.95 24.47
C LEU A 262 18.39 -11.01 24.10
N VAL A 263 18.83 -12.27 23.96
CA VAL A 263 17.92 -13.40 23.70
C VAL A 263 17.47 -13.97 25.04
N THR A 264 16.34 -13.48 25.55
CA THR A 264 15.76 -13.84 26.86
C THR A 264 14.51 -14.71 26.74
N LEU A 265 13.90 -14.81 25.55
CA LEU A 265 12.70 -15.64 25.35
C LEU A 265 13.00 -17.14 25.41
N ASN A 266 14.19 -17.54 24.94
CA ASN A 266 14.61 -18.93 24.86
C ASN A 266 16.09 -19.07 25.25
N SER A 267 16.40 -20.13 25.98
CA SER A 267 17.78 -20.49 26.33
C SER A 267 18.58 -21.08 25.16
N THR A 268 19.88 -20.77 25.10
CA THR A 268 20.87 -21.40 24.23
C THR A 268 21.89 -22.17 25.06
N THR A 269 22.49 -23.22 24.50
CA THR A 269 23.53 -24.02 25.17
C THR A 269 24.82 -23.98 24.37
N PHE A 270 25.90 -23.65 25.07
CA PHE A 270 27.25 -23.55 24.51
C PHE A 270 28.17 -24.63 25.03
N GLU A 271 29.20 -24.97 24.27
CA GLU A 271 30.37 -25.73 24.71
C GLU A 271 31.62 -24.93 24.38
N ILE A 272 32.54 -24.85 25.32
CA ILE A 272 33.82 -24.16 25.16
C ILE A 272 34.88 -25.23 24.90
N LYS A 273 35.68 -25.06 23.85
CA LYS A 273 36.80 -25.96 23.50
C LYS A 273 38.11 -25.21 23.43
N ALA A 274 39.19 -25.88 23.80
CA ALA A 274 40.53 -25.35 23.59
C ALA A 274 40.91 -25.44 22.10
N THR A 275 41.33 -24.33 21.48
CA THR A 275 41.76 -24.33 20.06
C THR A 275 43.22 -24.75 19.87
N LYS A 276 43.99 -24.74 20.97
CA LYS A 276 45.39 -25.16 21.09
C LYS A 276 45.56 -25.88 22.43
N ASP A 277 46.63 -26.64 22.60
CA ASP A 277 46.97 -27.19 23.90
C ASP A 277 47.18 -26.05 24.91
N ILE A 278 46.53 -26.15 26.06
CA ILE A 278 46.60 -25.17 27.15
C ILE A 278 47.43 -25.78 28.25
N TYR A 279 48.49 -25.07 28.64
CA TYR A 279 49.47 -25.56 29.60
C TYR A 279 49.37 -24.80 30.91
N ASP A 280 49.64 -25.52 32.00
CA ASP A 280 50.09 -24.91 33.24
C ASP A 280 51.46 -24.25 32.96
N ARG A 281 51.53 -22.93 33.12
CA ARG A 281 52.68 -22.15 32.66
C ARG A 281 53.93 -22.43 33.47
N ALA A 282 53.78 -22.86 34.72
CA ALA A 282 54.88 -23.12 35.63
C ALA A 282 55.45 -24.55 35.44
N THR A 283 54.58 -25.56 35.42
CA THR A 283 54.97 -26.98 35.32
C THR A 283 55.09 -27.50 33.89
N LYS A 284 54.58 -26.75 32.90
CA LYS A 284 54.45 -27.17 31.49
C LYS A 284 53.55 -28.39 31.29
N LYS A 285 52.76 -28.79 32.30
CA LYS A 285 51.77 -29.86 32.17
C LYS A 285 50.59 -29.37 31.33
N ILE A 286 50.09 -30.22 30.43
CA ILE A 286 48.87 -29.92 29.67
C ILE A 286 47.67 -29.94 30.62
N LEU A 287 46.93 -28.84 30.67
CA LEU A 287 45.65 -28.68 31.37
C LEU A 287 44.48 -29.10 30.48
N PHE A 288 44.48 -28.66 29.21
CA PHE A 288 43.49 -29.03 28.21
C PHE A 288 44.17 -29.27 26.86
N LYS A 289 43.84 -30.38 26.19
CA LYS A 289 44.33 -30.67 24.83
C LYS A 289 43.54 -29.88 23.80
N LYS A 290 44.16 -29.60 22.65
CA LYS A 290 43.46 -29.04 21.49
C LYS A 290 42.23 -29.87 21.14
N GLY A 291 41.08 -29.21 21.01
CA GLY A 291 39.77 -29.79 20.73
C GLY A 291 39.04 -30.34 21.95
N GLU A 292 39.68 -30.37 23.12
CA GLU A 292 39.06 -30.82 24.37
C GLU A 292 38.04 -29.80 24.86
N SER A 293 36.85 -30.29 25.22
CA SER A 293 35.81 -29.49 25.85
C SER A 293 36.21 -29.16 27.28
N ILE A 294 36.07 -27.89 27.65
CA ILE A 294 36.30 -27.45 29.02
C ILE A 294 35.25 -28.10 29.90
N SER A 295 35.71 -28.99 30.77
CA SER A 295 34.85 -29.80 31.63
C SER A 295 35.09 -29.46 33.10
N GLN A 296 34.03 -29.44 33.90
CA GLN A 296 34.13 -29.30 35.35
C GLN A 296 33.35 -30.39 36.05
N LYS A 297 33.95 -31.00 37.07
CA LYS A 297 33.24 -31.87 37.99
C LYS A 297 32.71 -31.09 39.21
N ILE A 298 31.39 -31.00 39.37
CA ILE A 298 30.75 -30.48 40.59
C ILE A 298 30.03 -31.65 41.28
N GLY A 299 30.48 -32.02 42.49
CA GLY A 299 30.02 -33.23 43.16
C GLY A 299 30.34 -34.49 42.32
N ASN A 300 29.30 -35.22 41.91
CA ASN A 300 29.43 -36.42 41.07
C ASN A 300 29.22 -36.17 39.57
N THR A 301 28.90 -34.94 39.16
CA THR A 301 28.51 -34.62 37.78
C THR A 301 29.61 -33.83 37.08
N THR A 302 29.95 -34.23 35.85
CA THR A 302 30.84 -33.47 34.97
C THR A 302 30.02 -32.66 33.99
N TYR A 303 30.27 -31.36 33.93
CA TYR A 303 29.60 -30.40 33.07
C TYR A 303 30.55 -29.96 31.96
N THR A 304 30.13 -30.07 30.71
CA THR A 304 30.87 -29.67 29.51
C THR A 304 30.15 -28.61 28.68
N SER A 305 28.94 -28.23 29.09
CA SER A 305 28.09 -27.28 28.38
C SER A 305 27.48 -26.25 29.33
N PHE A 306 27.20 -25.06 28.80
CA PHE A 306 26.80 -23.87 29.54
C PHE A 306 25.54 -23.29 28.90
N THR A 307 24.42 -23.35 29.61
CA THR A 307 23.12 -22.87 29.13
C THR A 307 22.80 -21.50 29.69
N THR A 308 22.37 -20.56 28.85
CA THR A 308 21.86 -19.26 29.31
C THR A 308 20.55 -19.45 30.08
N ASN A 309 20.50 -19.04 31.34
CA ASN A 309 19.30 -18.99 32.17
C ASN A 309 19.49 -17.94 33.29
N ALA A 310 18.43 -17.44 33.93
CA ALA A 310 18.60 -16.38 34.94
C ALA A 310 19.24 -16.86 36.25
N ASP A 311 19.28 -18.17 36.50
CA ASP A 311 19.79 -18.76 37.73
C ASP A 311 21.29 -19.11 37.68
N ASN A 312 21.95 -18.89 36.54
CA ASN A 312 23.36 -19.25 36.31
C ASN A 312 23.67 -20.72 36.65
N ILE A 313 22.70 -21.62 36.46
CA ILE A 313 22.85 -23.05 36.75
C ILE A 313 23.39 -23.72 35.50
N VAL A 314 24.53 -24.37 35.64
CA VAL A 314 25.04 -25.29 34.62
C VAL A 314 24.15 -26.52 34.65
N VAL A 315 23.37 -26.78 33.60
CA VAL A 315 22.47 -27.93 33.53
C VAL A 315 23.04 -28.91 32.49
N PRO A 316 23.43 -30.13 32.88
CA PRO A 316 23.76 -31.17 31.92
C PRO A 316 22.41 -31.72 31.46
N ASP A 317 22.12 -31.52 30.19
CA ASP A 317 20.93 -32.07 29.54
C ASP A 317 19.59 -31.41 29.93
N SER A 318 19.09 -30.59 29.01
CA SER A 318 17.69 -30.42 28.60
C SER A 318 16.56 -30.16 29.63
N SER A 319 16.81 -30.06 30.93
CA SER A 319 15.77 -30.25 31.96
C SER A 319 15.25 -29.00 32.67
N PHE A 320 15.69 -27.80 32.31
CA PHE A 320 15.12 -26.58 32.91
C PHE A 320 14.65 -25.58 31.85
N ASN A 321 13.34 -25.61 31.57
CA ASN A 321 12.61 -24.38 31.27
C ASN A 321 12.53 -23.58 32.58
N SER A 322 13.56 -22.80 32.88
CA SER A 322 13.45 -21.80 33.95
C SER A 322 12.37 -20.80 33.52
N LYS A 323 11.46 -20.45 34.43
CA LYS A 323 10.47 -19.39 34.18
C LYS A 323 11.09 -17.98 34.23
N ASN A 324 12.37 -17.88 34.58
CA ASN A 324 13.16 -16.66 34.56
C ASN A 324 14.37 -16.91 33.63
N ASP A 325 14.24 -16.57 32.35
CA ASP A 325 15.35 -16.59 31.36
C ASP A 325 15.88 -15.15 31.09
N ASP A 326 15.54 -14.20 31.98
CA ASP A 326 15.68 -12.75 31.83
C ASP A 326 17.09 -12.20 31.57
N LYS A 327 18.13 -13.03 31.59
CA LYS A 327 19.52 -12.54 31.51
C LYS A 327 20.23 -12.82 30.20
N ALA A 328 19.78 -13.76 29.37
CA ALA A 328 20.48 -14.14 28.12
C ALA A 328 22.00 -14.39 28.28
N THR A 329 22.46 -14.65 29.51
CA THR A 329 23.87 -14.76 29.86
C THR A 329 24.13 -16.00 30.71
N ILE A 330 25.34 -16.55 30.64
CA ILE A 330 25.84 -17.56 31.57
C ILE A 330 27.31 -17.26 31.87
N THR A 331 27.71 -17.30 33.14
CA THR A 331 29.11 -17.15 33.55
C THR A 331 29.66 -18.52 33.91
N THR A 332 30.87 -18.84 33.45
CA THR A 332 31.50 -20.11 33.79
C THR A 332 31.68 -20.23 35.30
N PRO A 333 31.44 -21.41 35.90
CA PRO A 333 31.65 -21.67 37.32
C PRO A 333 33.14 -21.78 37.73
N LEU A 334 34.06 -21.95 36.77
CA LEU A 334 35.51 -21.93 37.00
C LEU A 334 36.16 -20.81 36.20
N LYS A 335 37.30 -20.35 36.71
CA LYS A 335 38.23 -19.50 35.98
C LYS A 335 38.92 -20.36 34.91
N LEU A 336 39.01 -19.82 33.70
CA LEU A 336 39.71 -20.47 32.59
C LEU A 336 41.13 -19.90 32.51
N PRO A 337 42.17 -20.75 32.38
CA PRO A 337 43.54 -20.30 32.28
C PRO A 337 43.82 -19.58 30.96
N VAL A 338 44.85 -18.76 30.94
CA VAL A 338 45.37 -18.11 29.74
C VAL A 338 45.56 -19.07 28.54
N GLY A 339 44.89 -18.76 27.42
CA GLY A 339 44.77 -19.68 26.29
C GLY A 339 43.81 -19.20 25.21
N SER A 340 43.71 -19.96 24.12
CA SER A 340 42.84 -19.67 22.98
C SER A 340 41.68 -20.67 22.93
N TYR A 341 40.46 -20.18 22.86
CA TYR A 341 39.23 -20.96 23.00
C TYR A 341 38.27 -20.72 21.84
N GLU A 342 37.37 -21.67 21.62
CA GLU A 342 36.22 -21.52 20.73
C GLU A 342 34.94 -21.95 21.42
N ILE A 343 33.83 -21.34 21.00
CA ILE A 343 32.49 -21.60 21.46
C ILE A 343 31.74 -22.30 20.32
N THR A 344 31.24 -23.48 20.64
CA THR A 344 30.29 -24.22 19.81
C THR A 344 28.90 -24.07 20.40
N GLU A 345 27.92 -23.64 19.60
CA GLU A 345 26.52 -23.64 20.02
C GLU A 345 25.92 -25.04 19.78
N ILE A 346 25.56 -25.71 20.87
CA ILE A 346 25.00 -27.07 20.86
C ILE A 346 23.48 -27.03 20.70
N LYS A 347 22.82 -26.06 21.35
CA LYS A 347 21.36 -25.85 21.26
C LYS A 347 21.10 -24.43 20.78
N VAL A 348 20.61 -24.30 19.56
CA VAL A 348 20.18 -23.02 18.99
C VAL A 348 18.86 -22.59 19.65
N PRO A 349 18.70 -21.31 20.05
CA PRO A 349 17.44 -20.84 20.61
C PRO A 349 16.33 -20.88 19.54
N THR A 350 15.11 -21.24 19.94
CA THR A 350 13.96 -21.30 19.03
C THR A 350 13.74 -19.97 18.31
N GLY A 351 13.54 -20.01 16.99
CA GLY A 351 13.38 -18.81 16.16
C GLY A 351 14.68 -18.23 15.62
N PHE A 352 15.84 -18.85 15.90
CA PHE A 352 17.14 -18.41 15.40
C PHE A 352 17.79 -19.45 14.49
N LEU A 353 18.69 -18.98 13.64
CA LEU A 353 19.54 -19.80 12.79
C LEU A 353 20.78 -20.26 13.56
N GLN A 354 21.31 -21.42 13.20
CA GLN A 354 22.58 -21.91 13.74
C GLN A 354 23.73 -21.01 13.31
N LEU A 355 24.78 -20.92 14.15
CA LEU A 355 26.00 -20.21 13.79
C LEU A 355 26.68 -20.85 12.57
N ASP A 356 26.97 -20.03 11.55
CA ASP A 356 27.74 -20.44 10.37
C ASP A 356 29.21 -20.79 10.73
N LYS A 357 29.75 -20.21 11.82
CA LYS A 357 31.13 -20.39 12.31
C LYS A 357 31.19 -20.36 13.83
N SER A 358 32.13 -21.10 14.43
CA SER A 358 32.39 -21.02 15.87
C SER A 358 32.90 -19.63 16.27
N VAL A 359 32.52 -19.19 17.47
CA VAL A 359 33.00 -17.92 18.04
C VAL A 359 34.30 -18.19 18.78
N THR A 360 35.39 -17.51 18.43
CA THR A 360 36.70 -17.69 19.08
C THR A 360 37.01 -16.55 20.04
N PHE A 361 37.71 -16.84 21.13
CA PHE A 361 38.19 -15.83 22.08
C PHE A 361 39.53 -16.26 22.68
N GLU A 362 40.30 -15.29 23.19
CA GLU A 362 41.58 -15.55 23.84
C GLU A 362 41.60 -14.90 25.23
N ILE A 363 42.13 -15.64 26.20
CA ILE A 363 42.51 -15.12 27.51
C ILE A 363 44.00 -14.80 27.42
N LYS A 364 44.35 -13.54 27.70
CA LYS A 364 45.72 -13.00 27.68
C LYS A 364 46.01 -12.22 28.96
N ASN A 365 47.29 -12.02 29.26
CA ASN A 365 47.74 -11.16 30.36
C ASN A 365 47.60 -9.66 30.05
N VAL A 366 46.36 -9.23 29.83
CA VAL A 366 45.97 -7.83 29.66
C VAL A 366 44.79 -7.59 30.58
N LYS A 367 44.93 -6.72 31.59
CA LYS A 367 43.88 -6.39 32.58
C LYS A 367 42.78 -5.48 31.99
N ASP A 368 42.28 -5.80 30.79
CA ASP A 368 41.16 -5.13 30.11
C ASP A 368 39.90 -6.02 30.20
N TYR A 369 39.64 -6.52 31.41
CA TYR A 369 38.50 -7.36 31.73
C TYR A 369 37.61 -6.64 32.73
N ASP A 370 36.30 -6.84 32.61
CA ASP A 370 35.35 -6.34 33.60
C ASP A 370 35.55 -7.09 34.92
N THR A 371 35.21 -6.45 36.05
CA THR A 371 35.16 -7.12 37.34
C THR A 371 33.71 -7.40 37.72
N ASP A 372 33.44 -8.56 38.32
CA ASP A 372 32.14 -8.78 38.94
C ASP A 372 31.98 -8.05 40.28
N LYS A 373 30.90 -8.35 41.00
CA LYS A 373 30.58 -7.73 42.29
C LYS A 373 31.59 -8.07 43.38
N ASP A 374 32.27 -9.21 43.26
CA ASP A 374 33.26 -9.70 44.21
C ASP A 374 34.68 -9.24 43.83
N GLY A 375 34.82 -8.52 42.70
CA GLY A 375 36.08 -7.99 42.21
C GLY A 375 36.86 -8.97 41.33
N ASP A 376 36.27 -10.13 41.01
CA ASP A 376 36.89 -11.13 40.15
C ASP A 376 36.84 -10.69 38.68
N PHE A 377 37.96 -10.86 37.96
CA PHE A 377 38.01 -10.56 36.53
C PHE A 377 37.10 -11.51 35.73
N ILE A 378 36.29 -10.95 34.83
CA ILE A 378 35.39 -11.62 33.91
C ILE A 378 35.67 -11.17 32.47
N LYS A 379 35.86 -12.16 31.59
CA LYS A 379 35.89 -11.95 30.13
C LYS A 379 34.49 -12.15 29.54
N GLU A 380 33.88 -11.06 29.06
CA GLU A 380 32.64 -11.15 28.28
C GLU A 380 32.88 -11.65 26.86
N VAL A 381 32.06 -12.61 26.41
CA VAL A 381 32.07 -13.11 25.04
C VAL A 381 30.65 -13.09 24.49
N VAL A 382 30.43 -12.30 23.43
CA VAL A 382 29.12 -12.13 22.82
C VAL A 382 28.94 -13.10 21.66
N VAL A 383 27.90 -13.92 21.72
CA VAL A 383 27.48 -14.84 20.66
C VAL A 383 26.21 -14.30 20.01
N LYS A 384 26.20 -14.15 18.68
CA LYS A 384 25.10 -13.53 17.93
C LYS A 384 24.51 -14.50 16.91
N ASN A 385 23.18 -14.66 16.92
CA ASN A 385 22.48 -15.42 15.88
C ASN A 385 21.46 -14.54 15.19
N GLU A 386 21.18 -14.85 13.93
CA GLU A 386 20.17 -14.19 13.12
C GLU A 386 18.83 -14.93 13.22
N GLN A 387 17.71 -14.20 13.18
CA GLN A 387 16.37 -14.77 13.00
C GLN A 387 16.08 -14.88 11.48
N PRO A 388 15.48 -15.98 11.00
CA PRO A 388 15.05 -16.08 9.61
C PRO A 388 13.92 -15.09 9.30
N THR A 389 13.76 -14.74 8.03
CA THR A 389 12.68 -13.84 7.57
C THR A 389 11.88 -14.45 6.42
N GLY A 390 10.65 -13.97 6.26
CA GLY A 390 9.77 -14.27 5.14
C GLY A 390 9.89 -13.23 4.03
N THR A 391 9.68 -13.66 2.80
CA THR A 391 9.51 -12.80 1.63
C THR A 391 8.28 -13.22 0.83
N ILE A 392 7.39 -12.26 0.56
CA ILE A 392 6.24 -12.44 -0.33
C ILE A 392 6.61 -11.87 -1.70
N LYS A 393 6.48 -12.69 -2.75
CA LYS A 393 6.56 -12.27 -4.15
C LYS A 393 5.17 -12.42 -4.76
N LEU A 394 4.60 -11.32 -5.23
CA LEU A 394 3.28 -11.28 -5.84
C LEU A 394 3.45 -10.89 -7.30
N ASP A 395 2.87 -11.70 -8.19
CA ASP A 395 2.72 -11.41 -9.62
C ASP A 395 1.23 -11.20 -9.91
N LYS A 396 0.88 -10.01 -10.41
CA LYS A 396 -0.48 -9.62 -10.76
C LYS A 396 -0.70 -9.75 -12.26
N THR A 397 -1.79 -10.38 -12.67
CA THR A 397 -2.24 -10.47 -14.07
C THR A 397 -3.63 -9.88 -14.26
N ILE A 398 -3.98 -9.54 -15.49
CA ILE A 398 -5.33 -9.13 -15.90
C ILE A 398 -5.90 -10.20 -16.83
N ALA A 399 -7.10 -10.71 -16.53
CA ALA A 399 -7.79 -11.67 -17.36
C ALA A 399 -8.57 -10.95 -18.47
N LEU A 400 -8.08 -11.04 -19.71
CA LEU A 400 -8.70 -10.45 -20.91
C LEU A 400 -9.42 -11.55 -21.71
N ARG A 401 -10.58 -11.23 -22.30
CA ARG A 401 -11.29 -12.16 -23.19
C ARG A 401 -10.97 -11.86 -24.65
N GLU A 402 -10.99 -12.90 -25.48
CA GLU A 402 -10.66 -12.79 -26.92
C GLU A 402 -11.81 -12.27 -27.78
N ASP A 403 -13.06 -12.38 -27.31
CA ASP A 403 -14.29 -12.08 -28.06
C ASP A 403 -14.89 -10.69 -27.74
N ALA A 404 -14.13 -9.81 -27.10
CA ALA A 404 -14.57 -8.48 -26.71
C ALA A 404 -13.53 -7.41 -27.05
N ASP A 405 -13.97 -6.16 -27.21
CA ASP A 405 -13.03 -5.04 -27.34
C ASP A 405 -12.35 -4.77 -26.00
N THR A 406 -11.02 -4.87 -25.99
CA THR A 406 -10.14 -4.66 -24.82
C THR A 406 -9.36 -3.35 -24.91
N SER A 407 -9.65 -2.51 -25.92
CA SER A 407 -8.94 -1.25 -26.20
C SER A 407 -8.91 -0.26 -25.03
N LEU A 408 -9.88 -0.35 -24.11
CA LEU A 408 -10.00 0.51 -22.94
C LEU A 408 -9.11 0.08 -21.77
N ILE A 409 -8.53 -1.12 -21.82
CA ILE A 409 -7.77 -1.68 -20.70
C ILE A 409 -6.29 -1.39 -20.89
N ASP A 410 -5.76 -0.49 -20.07
CA ASP A 410 -4.32 -0.22 -20.00
C ASP A 410 -3.62 -1.24 -19.09
N THR A 411 -2.86 -2.15 -19.72
CA THR A 411 -2.01 -3.13 -19.02
C THR A 411 -0.54 -2.72 -18.95
N SER A 412 -0.19 -1.53 -19.46
CA SER A 412 1.20 -1.05 -19.53
C SER A 412 1.73 -0.54 -18.18
N ASP A 413 0.83 -0.12 -17.28
CA ASP A 413 1.19 0.37 -15.95
C ASP A 413 0.21 -0.10 -14.87
N LEU A 414 0.56 -1.21 -14.22
CA LEU A 414 -0.21 -1.77 -13.11
C LEU A 414 0.10 -1.14 -11.74
N SER A 415 0.94 -0.09 -11.69
CA SER A 415 1.40 0.49 -10.41
C SER A 415 0.31 1.22 -9.62
N GLY A 416 -0.84 1.50 -10.23
CA GLY A 416 -2.01 2.07 -9.54
C GLY A 416 -2.77 1.08 -8.66
N ILE A 417 -2.50 -0.22 -8.77
CA ILE A 417 -3.10 -1.27 -7.93
C ILE A 417 -2.41 -1.29 -6.55
N GLU A 418 -3.20 -1.25 -5.48
CA GLU A 418 -2.72 -1.22 -4.09
C GLU A 418 -3.10 -2.51 -3.36
N PHE A 419 -2.11 -3.09 -2.67
CA PHE A 419 -2.30 -4.18 -1.72
C PHE A 419 -2.02 -3.72 -0.29
N LYS A 420 -2.82 -4.21 0.64
CA LYS A 420 -2.62 -4.04 2.08
C LYS A 420 -2.10 -5.34 2.70
N LEU A 421 -0.99 -5.27 3.43
CA LEU A 421 -0.50 -6.36 4.28
C LEU A 421 -0.91 -6.11 5.73
N SER A 422 -1.48 -7.12 6.38
CA SER A 422 -1.86 -7.08 7.80
C SER A 422 -1.40 -8.34 8.53
N ALA A 423 -1.18 -8.23 9.84
CA ALA A 423 -0.86 -9.38 10.68
C ALA A 423 -2.13 -10.19 11.00
N LYS A 424 -2.15 -11.50 10.73
CA LYS A 424 -3.30 -12.38 11.02
C LYS A 424 -3.31 -12.90 12.47
N GLU A 425 -2.16 -12.82 13.13
CA GLU A 425 -1.93 -13.13 14.54
C GLU A 425 -0.96 -12.12 15.17
N ASN A 426 -0.65 -12.25 16.46
CA ASN A 426 0.42 -11.45 17.07
C ASN A 426 1.77 -11.96 16.53
N ILE A 427 2.48 -11.09 15.82
CA ILE A 427 3.84 -11.36 15.36
C ILE A 427 4.78 -10.91 16.47
N ILE A 428 5.60 -11.82 17.00
CA ILE A 428 6.49 -11.58 18.13
C ILE A 428 7.96 -11.62 17.70
N ASP A 429 8.80 -10.91 18.44
CA ASP A 429 10.26 -10.99 18.33
C ASP A 429 10.74 -12.22 19.12
N MET A 430 11.43 -13.14 18.46
CA MET A 430 11.88 -14.38 19.10
C MET A 430 13.04 -14.14 20.08
N ALA A 431 13.62 -12.93 20.12
CA ALA A 431 14.63 -12.55 21.10
C ALA A 431 14.04 -12.40 22.50
N ASP A 432 12.94 -11.67 22.66
CA ASP A 432 12.41 -11.24 23.97
C ASP A 432 10.89 -11.50 24.15
N GLY A 433 10.21 -12.02 23.12
CA GLY A 433 8.77 -12.27 23.13
C GLY A 433 7.91 -11.02 22.97
N SER A 434 8.51 -9.85 22.72
CA SER A 434 7.78 -8.61 22.50
C SER A 434 6.96 -8.68 21.21
N VAL A 435 5.76 -8.09 21.22
CA VAL A 435 4.89 -8.04 20.06
C VAL A 435 5.40 -6.99 19.07
N ILE A 436 5.81 -7.41 17.87
CA ILE A 436 6.19 -6.55 16.74
C ILE A 436 4.94 -5.99 16.07
N TYR A 437 3.97 -6.86 15.75
CA TYR A 437 2.68 -6.49 15.15
C TYR A 437 1.55 -7.19 15.90
N LYS A 438 0.51 -6.43 16.28
CA LYS A 438 -0.68 -7.00 16.91
C LYS A 438 -1.56 -7.68 15.87
N LYS A 439 -2.30 -8.72 16.28
CA LYS A 439 -3.33 -9.35 15.43
C LYS A 439 -4.29 -8.30 14.87
N GLY A 440 -4.48 -8.32 13.55
CA GLY A 440 -5.32 -7.39 12.80
C GLY A 440 -4.68 -6.04 12.48
N GLN A 441 -3.44 -5.79 12.92
CA GLN A 441 -2.73 -4.55 12.63
C GLN A 441 -2.39 -4.47 11.13
N GLU A 442 -2.76 -3.35 10.51
CA GLU A 442 -2.24 -2.97 9.19
C GLU A 442 -0.75 -2.67 9.32
N ILE A 443 0.07 -3.41 8.57
CA ILE A 443 1.53 -3.25 8.59
C ILE A 443 1.90 -2.13 7.63
N LYS A 444 1.47 -2.27 6.37
CA LYS A 444 1.77 -1.33 5.29
C LYS A 444 0.90 -1.60 4.07
N LYS A 445 0.66 -0.54 3.29
CA LYS A 445 0.11 -0.58 1.92
C LYS A 445 1.23 -0.49 0.89
N TYR A 446 1.07 -1.23 -0.20
CA TYR A 446 2.06 -1.38 -1.24
C TYR A 446 1.39 -1.20 -2.60
N ASN A 447 1.99 -0.36 -3.43
CA ASN A 447 1.66 -0.29 -4.84
C ASN A 447 2.49 -1.33 -5.61
N LEU A 448 1.95 -1.82 -6.72
CA LEU A 448 2.70 -2.69 -7.62
C LEU A 448 3.76 -1.90 -8.41
N THR A 449 4.69 -2.62 -9.03
CA THR A 449 5.49 -2.10 -10.14
C THR A 449 4.63 -1.99 -11.41
N LYS A 450 5.14 -1.29 -12.43
CA LYS A 450 4.43 -1.15 -13.72
C LYS A 450 4.09 -2.50 -14.37
N ASP A 451 4.97 -3.49 -14.22
CA ASP A 451 4.79 -4.86 -14.72
C ASP A 451 3.98 -5.77 -13.78
N GLY A 452 3.29 -5.21 -12.78
CA GLY A 452 2.36 -5.95 -11.92
C GLY A 452 3.03 -6.76 -10.80
N LYS A 453 4.28 -6.46 -10.43
CA LYS A 453 5.00 -7.21 -9.39
C LYS A 453 5.03 -6.48 -8.07
N LEU A 454 5.09 -7.25 -6.98
CA LEU A 454 5.33 -6.75 -5.64
C LEU A 454 6.22 -7.72 -4.86
N THR A 455 7.28 -7.19 -4.23
CA THR A 455 8.14 -7.96 -3.33
C THR A 455 8.16 -7.31 -1.95
N ILE A 456 7.74 -8.06 -0.93
CA ILE A 456 7.78 -7.64 0.47
C ILE A 456 8.79 -8.52 1.20
N THR A 457 9.90 -7.95 1.66
CA THR A 457 11.00 -8.66 2.30
C THR A 457 11.06 -8.40 3.81
N ASN A 458 11.94 -9.15 4.51
CA ASN A 458 12.23 -8.95 5.93
C ASN A 458 11.01 -9.11 6.86
N LEU A 459 10.03 -9.93 6.48
CA LEU A 459 8.89 -10.22 7.34
C LEU A 459 9.31 -11.16 8.48
N PRO A 460 9.04 -10.86 9.75
CA PRO A 460 9.26 -11.84 10.83
C PRO A 460 8.44 -13.12 10.61
N MET A 461 8.83 -14.21 11.25
CA MET A 461 8.04 -15.46 11.25
C MET A 461 6.64 -15.21 11.84
N GLY A 462 5.65 -15.88 11.27
CA GLY A 462 4.23 -15.75 11.64
C GLY A 462 3.31 -15.66 10.44
N THR A 463 2.03 -15.39 10.71
CA THR A 463 0.95 -15.44 9.72
C THR A 463 0.45 -14.05 9.34
N TYR A 464 0.36 -13.80 8.04
CA TYR A 464 -0.03 -12.53 7.41
C TYR A 464 -1.26 -12.70 6.51
N GLU A 465 -1.99 -11.61 6.29
CA GLU A 465 -3.08 -11.49 5.33
C GLU A 465 -2.74 -10.37 4.33
N ILE A 466 -2.78 -10.67 3.03
CA ILE A 466 -2.64 -9.69 1.95
C ILE A 466 -3.93 -9.61 1.14
N VAL A 467 -4.40 -8.39 0.88
CA VAL A 467 -5.67 -8.12 0.19
C VAL A 467 -5.51 -6.91 -0.73
N GLU A 468 -6.12 -6.95 -1.91
CA GLU A 468 -6.20 -5.80 -2.81
C GLU A 468 -7.17 -4.77 -2.22
N THR A 469 -6.75 -3.51 -2.13
CA THR A 469 -7.56 -2.42 -1.57
C THR A 469 -7.95 -1.36 -2.59
N LYS A 470 -7.29 -1.36 -3.74
CA LYS A 470 -7.57 -0.45 -4.85
C LYS A 470 -7.12 -1.10 -6.15
N THR A 471 -7.93 -0.94 -7.20
CA THR A 471 -7.61 -1.40 -8.55
C THR A 471 -7.63 -0.26 -9.57
N LEU A 472 -7.35 -0.57 -10.83
CA LEU A 472 -7.41 0.37 -11.95
C LEU A 472 -8.81 0.48 -12.54
N ASP A 473 -9.06 1.57 -13.25
CA ASP A 473 -10.29 1.79 -14.01
C ASP A 473 -10.53 0.65 -15.01
N GLY A 474 -11.77 0.16 -15.09
CA GLY A 474 -12.17 -0.97 -15.95
C GLY A 474 -11.87 -2.36 -15.38
N LEU A 475 -11.19 -2.45 -14.24
CA LEU A 475 -10.95 -3.72 -13.53
C LEU A 475 -11.93 -3.91 -12.37
N VAL A 476 -12.24 -5.18 -12.08
CA VAL A 476 -13.05 -5.59 -10.93
C VAL A 476 -12.14 -5.74 -9.71
N LEU A 477 -12.50 -5.15 -8.57
CA LEU A 477 -11.68 -5.22 -7.36
C LEU A 477 -11.67 -6.66 -6.80
N ASN A 478 -10.48 -7.29 -6.74
CA ASN A 478 -10.35 -8.61 -6.13
C ASN A 478 -10.34 -8.53 -4.59
N THR A 479 -11.49 -8.86 -3.99
CA THR A 479 -11.69 -8.83 -2.54
C THR A 479 -11.20 -10.08 -1.80
N THR A 480 -10.56 -11.02 -2.50
CA THR A 480 -10.03 -12.27 -1.91
C THR A 480 -8.91 -11.95 -0.92
N LYS A 481 -8.96 -12.59 0.25
CA LYS A 481 -7.94 -12.48 1.29
C LYS A 481 -6.95 -13.64 1.17
N TYR A 482 -5.69 -13.33 0.91
CA TYR A 482 -4.65 -14.33 0.77
C TYR A 482 -3.86 -14.45 2.08
N GLU A 483 -3.87 -15.64 2.67
CA GLU A 483 -3.08 -15.94 3.87
C GLU A 483 -1.66 -16.39 3.48
N VAL A 484 -0.64 -15.81 4.12
CA VAL A 484 0.75 -16.24 3.98
C VAL A 484 1.32 -16.56 5.36
N LYS A 485 1.82 -17.77 5.52
CA LYS A 485 2.39 -18.27 6.78
C LYS A 485 3.88 -18.55 6.63
N PHE A 486 4.71 -17.89 7.44
CA PHE A 486 6.14 -18.16 7.51
C PHE A 486 6.47 -18.87 8.83
N GLU A 487 6.95 -20.11 8.72
CA GLU A 487 7.42 -20.92 9.85
C GLU A 487 8.85 -21.38 9.57
N GLN A 488 9.68 -21.33 10.61
CA GLN A 488 11.03 -21.88 10.55
C GLN A 488 10.97 -23.40 10.45
N LYS A 489 11.48 -23.96 9.34
CA LYS A 489 11.51 -25.42 9.07
C LYS A 489 12.86 -26.06 9.40
N ASP A 490 13.91 -25.25 9.48
CA ASP A 490 15.29 -25.69 9.65
C ASP A 490 16.13 -24.54 10.27
N LEU A 491 17.40 -24.84 10.60
CA LEU A 491 18.29 -23.91 11.29
C LEU A 491 19.22 -23.12 10.35
N THR A 492 19.11 -23.26 9.02
CA THR A 492 20.08 -22.69 8.06
C THR A 492 19.44 -21.78 7.01
N THR A 493 18.14 -21.93 6.71
CA THR A 493 17.41 -21.13 5.74
C THR A 493 17.19 -19.71 6.25
N LYS A 494 17.90 -18.74 5.66
CA LYS A 494 17.79 -17.32 6.02
C LYS A 494 16.49 -16.66 5.58
N ILE A 495 15.96 -17.06 4.43
CA ILE A 495 14.79 -16.44 3.81
C ILE A 495 13.82 -17.53 3.34
N TYR A 496 12.59 -17.49 3.83
CA TYR A 496 11.48 -18.30 3.36
C TYR A 496 10.67 -17.49 2.34
N GLU A 497 10.56 -17.98 1.11
CA GLU A 497 9.83 -17.28 0.05
C GLU A 497 8.45 -17.90 -0.19
N THR A 498 7.45 -17.07 -0.47
CA THR A 498 6.13 -17.49 -0.96
C THR A 498 5.77 -16.67 -2.18
N LYS A 499 5.28 -17.35 -3.23
CA LYS A 499 4.79 -16.73 -4.46
C LYS A 499 3.26 -16.70 -4.45
N LEU A 500 2.69 -15.56 -4.81
CA LEU A 500 1.25 -15.38 -5.01
C LEU A 500 1.02 -14.92 -6.45
N ASP A 501 0.28 -15.71 -7.20
CA ASP A 501 -0.18 -15.35 -8.54
C ASP A 501 -1.65 -14.92 -8.41
N ILE A 502 -1.94 -13.64 -8.65
CA ILE A 502 -3.26 -13.04 -8.43
C ILE A 502 -3.74 -12.40 -9.73
N SER A 503 -4.94 -12.74 -10.18
CA SER A 503 -5.56 -12.08 -11.34
C SER A 503 -6.63 -11.07 -10.91
N ASN A 504 -6.85 -10.04 -11.72
CA ASN A 504 -8.11 -9.31 -11.74
C ASN A 504 -8.90 -9.66 -12.99
N ASP A 505 -10.21 -9.70 -12.82
CA ASP A 505 -11.16 -9.73 -13.91
C ASP A 505 -11.43 -8.29 -14.37
N THR A 506 -11.94 -8.18 -15.59
CA THR A 506 -12.38 -6.92 -16.20
C THR A 506 -13.89 -6.80 -16.11
N THR A 507 -14.40 -5.56 -16.08
CA THR A 507 -15.83 -5.31 -16.30
C THR A 507 -16.18 -5.64 -17.75
N LEU A 508 -17.34 -6.24 -17.99
CA LEU A 508 -17.80 -6.62 -19.33
C LEU A 508 -19.25 -6.20 -19.56
N VAL A 509 -19.49 -5.50 -20.66
CA VAL A 509 -20.83 -5.11 -21.11
C VAL A 509 -21.14 -5.70 -22.47
N GLU A 510 -22.30 -6.32 -22.58
CA GLU A 510 -22.87 -6.89 -23.79
C GLU A 510 -24.02 -6.01 -24.28
N PHE A 511 -23.90 -5.53 -25.51
CA PHE A 511 -24.86 -4.69 -26.18
C PHE A 511 -25.63 -5.52 -27.22
N SER A 512 -26.95 -5.50 -27.10
CA SER A 512 -27.88 -6.19 -27.99
C SER A 512 -28.76 -5.16 -28.71
N LYS A 513 -29.02 -5.41 -30.00
CA LYS A 513 -29.88 -4.58 -30.83
C LYS A 513 -30.99 -5.44 -31.41
N THR A 514 -32.21 -5.25 -30.96
CA THR A 514 -33.34 -6.12 -31.35
C THR A 514 -34.53 -5.32 -31.89
N ASP A 515 -35.47 -6.01 -32.53
CA ASP A 515 -36.81 -5.46 -32.79
C ASP A 515 -37.71 -5.61 -31.56
N ILE A 516 -38.97 -5.19 -31.68
CA ILE A 516 -39.97 -5.29 -30.61
C ILE A 516 -40.26 -6.73 -30.14
N THR A 517 -39.93 -7.76 -30.93
CA THR A 517 -40.10 -9.18 -30.53
C THR A 517 -38.96 -9.63 -29.61
N GLY A 518 -37.78 -9.03 -29.77
CA GLY A 518 -36.59 -9.39 -29.00
C GLY A 518 -35.94 -10.71 -29.39
N ASP A 519 -36.48 -11.42 -30.40
CA ASP A 519 -36.05 -12.78 -30.73
C ASP A 519 -34.74 -12.83 -31.55
N LYS A 520 -34.42 -11.77 -32.28
CA LYS A 520 -33.26 -11.73 -33.20
C LYS A 520 -32.55 -10.38 -33.16
N GLU A 521 -31.22 -10.43 -33.27
CA GLU A 521 -30.40 -9.25 -33.47
C GLU A 521 -30.70 -8.59 -34.83
N LEU A 522 -30.82 -7.27 -34.84
CA LEU A 522 -31.02 -6.46 -36.03
C LEU A 522 -29.66 -6.04 -36.61
N ILE A 523 -29.47 -6.27 -37.90
CA ILE A 523 -28.25 -5.91 -38.62
C ILE A 523 -28.38 -4.50 -39.21
N GLY A 524 -27.31 -3.71 -39.11
CA GLY A 524 -27.20 -2.44 -39.85
C GLY A 524 -27.44 -1.16 -39.03
N ALA A 525 -27.82 -1.27 -37.76
CA ALA A 525 -27.91 -0.11 -36.87
C ALA A 525 -26.50 0.42 -36.58
N LYS A 526 -26.27 1.73 -36.68
CA LYS A 526 -25.01 2.35 -36.23
C LYS A 526 -25.16 2.80 -34.79
N LEU A 527 -24.43 2.15 -33.90
CA LEU A 527 -24.46 2.38 -32.46
C LEU A 527 -23.17 3.02 -31.98
N THR A 528 -23.30 3.89 -30.98
CA THR A 528 -22.18 4.57 -30.34
C THR A 528 -22.39 4.56 -28.83
N VAL A 529 -21.34 4.18 -28.09
CA VAL A 529 -21.30 4.35 -26.63
C VAL A 529 -20.54 5.63 -26.32
N LEU A 530 -21.18 6.50 -25.54
CA LEU A 530 -20.65 7.78 -25.10
C LEU A 530 -20.41 7.75 -23.59
N ASP A 531 -19.37 8.43 -23.12
CA ASP A 531 -19.20 8.71 -21.69
C ASP A 531 -20.07 9.89 -21.22
N ASN A 532 -19.96 10.24 -19.94
CA ASN A 532 -20.69 11.33 -19.30
C ASN A 532 -20.34 12.74 -19.83
N GLU A 533 -19.23 12.87 -20.56
CA GLU A 533 -18.79 14.11 -21.20
C GLU A 533 -19.16 14.16 -22.69
N ASN A 534 -19.87 13.14 -23.20
CA ASN A 534 -20.19 12.90 -24.60
C ASN A 534 -18.98 12.59 -25.49
N ASN A 535 -17.88 12.09 -24.92
CA ASN A 535 -16.79 11.53 -25.71
C ASN A 535 -17.18 10.15 -26.22
N ILE A 536 -16.78 9.84 -27.46
CA ILE A 536 -17.00 8.51 -28.06
C ILE A 536 -16.05 7.51 -27.41
N ILE A 537 -16.64 6.48 -26.80
CA ILE A 537 -15.91 5.33 -26.25
C ILE A 537 -15.75 4.26 -27.31
N ASP A 538 -16.84 3.93 -27.99
CA ASP A 538 -16.83 2.95 -29.07
C ASP A 538 -17.96 3.22 -30.07
N THR A 539 -17.82 2.74 -31.30
CA THR A 539 -18.82 2.85 -32.37
C THR A 539 -18.75 1.64 -33.29
N TRP A 540 -19.90 1.01 -33.50
CA TRP A 540 -20.02 -0.17 -34.37
C TRP A 540 -21.31 -0.16 -35.18
N THR A 541 -21.37 -1.05 -36.17
CA THR A 541 -22.61 -1.39 -36.87
C THR A 541 -23.10 -2.73 -36.35
N SER A 542 -24.36 -2.81 -35.93
CA SER A 542 -24.96 -4.03 -35.37
C SER A 542 -24.94 -5.18 -36.39
N THR A 543 -24.78 -6.40 -35.88
CA THR A 543 -24.65 -7.63 -36.66
C THR A 543 -25.58 -8.71 -36.09
N GLU A 544 -25.50 -9.95 -36.58
CA GLU A 544 -26.22 -11.10 -35.99
C GLU A 544 -25.72 -11.50 -34.60
N LYS A 545 -24.65 -10.87 -34.09
CA LYS A 545 -24.07 -11.10 -32.77
C LYS A 545 -24.12 -9.82 -31.95
N THR A 546 -24.30 -9.99 -30.64
CA THR A 546 -24.14 -8.93 -29.65
C THR A 546 -22.72 -8.36 -29.68
N HIS A 547 -22.61 -7.06 -29.43
CA HIS A 547 -21.33 -6.38 -29.31
C HIS A 547 -20.85 -6.36 -27.86
N LYS A 548 -19.55 -6.52 -27.62
CA LYS A 548 -19.00 -6.64 -26.26
C LYS A 548 -17.85 -5.68 -26.04
N ILE A 549 -17.93 -4.90 -24.96
CA ILE A 549 -16.88 -3.95 -24.56
C ILE A 549 -16.39 -4.33 -23.17
N GLU A 550 -15.07 -4.49 -23.03
CA GLU A 550 -14.40 -4.66 -21.75
C GLU A 550 -13.79 -3.35 -21.23
N GLY A 551 -13.67 -3.24 -19.91
CA GLY A 551 -12.96 -2.14 -19.27
C GLY A 551 -13.74 -0.84 -19.10
N LEU A 552 -15.07 -0.85 -19.23
CA LEU A 552 -15.89 0.32 -18.89
C LEU A 552 -15.84 0.60 -17.38
N THR A 553 -15.61 1.86 -17.01
CA THR A 553 -15.35 2.27 -15.64
C THR A 553 -16.61 2.29 -14.77
N ILE A 554 -16.51 1.86 -13.52
CA ILE A 554 -17.65 1.70 -12.58
C ILE A 554 -18.30 3.04 -12.18
N VAL A 555 -17.57 4.15 -12.26
CA VAL A 555 -17.99 5.45 -11.70
C VAL A 555 -18.68 6.35 -12.74
N LYS A 556 -18.68 5.97 -14.02
CA LYS A 556 -19.25 6.79 -15.09
C LYS A 556 -20.64 6.33 -15.49
N GLU A 557 -21.53 7.29 -15.73
CA GLU A 557 -22.75 7.07 -16.52
C GLU A 557 -22.36 7.06 -18.00
N TYR A 558 -22.83 6.06 -18.73
CA TYR A 558 -22.65 5.92 -20.17
C TYR A 558 -23.97 6.07 -20.88
N THR A 559 -23.91 6.48 -22.15
CA THR A 559 -25.06 6.57 -23.03
C THR A 559 -24.84 5.70 -24.26
N LEU A 560 -25.71 4.71 -24.47
CA LEU A 560 -25.82 4.02 -25.76
C LEU A 560 -26.73 4.84 -26.66
N LYS A 561 -26.20 5.29 -27.78
CA LYS A 561 -26.89 6.11 -28.77
C LYS A 561 -26.96 5.37 -30.10
N GLU A 562 -28.12 5.36 -30.70
CA GLU A 562 -28.28 4.99 -32.10
C GLU A 562 -28.14 6.23 -32.97
N GLU A 563 -27.19 6.19 -33.90
CA GLU A 563 -26.98 7.25 -34.88
C GLU A 563 -27.79 7.00 -36.16
N ILE A 564 -27.94 5.73 -36.52
CA ILE A 564 -28.62 5.30 -37.75
C ILE A 564 -29.37 4.00 -37.41
N ALA A 565 -30.69 3.99 -37.59
CA ALA A 565 -31.49 2.78 -37.46
C ALA A 565 -31.31 1.86 -38.68
N PRO A 566 -31.55 0.55 -38.55
CA PRO A 566 -31.69 -0.35 -39.69
C PRO A 566 -32.79 0.13 -40.65
N GLU A 567 -32.71 -0.29 -41.91
CA GLU A 567 -33.70 0.12 -42.91
C GLU A 567 -35.13 -0.28 -42.51
N GLY A 568 -36.05 0.69 -42.54
CA GLY A 568 -37.47 0.51 -42.19
C GLY A 568 -37.77 0.57 -40.69
N TYR A 569 -36.78 0.87 -39.84
CA TYR A 569 -36.93 1.07 -38.41
C TYR A 569 -36.76 2.54 -38.01
N VAL A 570 -37.30 2.87 -36.84
CA VAL A 570 -37.19 4.20 -36.23
C VAL A 570 -35.92 4.29 -35.40
N VAL A 571 -35.19 5.41 -35.49
CA VAL A 571 -34.06 5.69 -34.59
C VAL A 571 -34.54 5.79 -33.14
N ALA A 572 -34.07 4.87 -32.31
CA ALA A 572 -34.42 4.76 -30.91
C ALA A 572 -33.83 5.89 -30.05
N THR A 573 -34.57 6.25 -29.00
CA THR A 573 -34.05 7.11 -27.94
C THR A 573 -32.84 6.47 -27.24
N SER A 574 -31.89 7.31 -26.82
CA SER A 574 -30.64 6.85 -26.19
C SER A 574 -30.88 6.21 -24.82
N ILE A 575 -30.09 5.19 -24.49
CA ILE A 575 -30.18 4.45 -23.23
C ILE A 575 -29.02 4.86 -22.32
N LYS A 576 -29.34 5.33 -21.11
CA LYS A 576 -28.34 5.60 -20.08
C LYS A 576 -28.13 4.38 -19.20
N PHE A 577 -26.88 4.05 -18.90
CA PHE A 577 -26.51 2.90 -18.06
C PHE A 577 -25.25 3.17 -17.22
N THR A 578 -25.08 2.37 -16.17
CA THR A 578 -23.91 2.44 -15.27
C THR A 578 -23.30 1.05 -15.11
N ILE A 579 -22.01 0.98 -14.82
CA ILE A 579 -21.28 -0.28 -14.67
C ILE A 579 -21.20 -0.67 -13.20
N LYS A 580 -21.50 -1.92 -12.88
CA LYS A 580 -21.29 -2.53 -11.55
C LYS A 580 -19.87 -3.09 -11.44
N ASP A 581 -19.32 -3.04 -10.21
CA ASP A 581 -18.07 -3.71 -9.84
C ASP A 581 -18.28 -5.23 -9.74
N THR A 582 -18.37 -5.89 -10.89
CA THR A 582 -18.61 -7.33 -11.01
C THR A 582 -17.96 -7.88 -12.28
N ASN A 583 -17.56 -9.15 -12.24
CA ASN A 583 -17.08 -9.88 -13.41
C ASN A 583 -18.21 -10.53 -14.23
N GLU A 584 -19.47 -10.40 -13.76
CA GLU A 584 -20.66 -10.84 -14.50
C GLU A 584 -20.91 -9.97 -15.73
N ILE A 585 -21.43 -10.59 -16.80
CA ILE A 585 -21.79 -9.89 -18.03
C ILE A 585 -22.99 -8.97 -17.76
N GLN A 586 -22.81 -7.68 -17.99
CA GLN A 586 -23.85 -6.68 -17.86
C GLN A 586 -24.49 -6.42 -19.23
N LYS A 587 -25.82 -6.47 -19.33
CA LYS A 587 -26.51 -6.41 -20.63
C LYS A 587 -27.22 -5.09 -20.83
N VAL A 588 -27.06 -4.49 -22.01
CA VAL A 588 -27.78 -3.31 -22.46
C VAL A 588 -28.47 -3.65 -23.78
N ASN A 589 -29.80 -3.70 -23.80
CA ASN A 589 -30.58 -4.00 -24.99
C ASN A 589 -31.23 -2.73 -25.54
N MET A 590 -31.05 -2.46 -26.83
CA MET A 590 -31.70 -1.38 -27.55
C MET A 590 -32.69 -1.92 -28.56
N ILE A 591 -33.95 -1.53 -28.40
CA ILE A 591 -35.09 -2.03 -29.17
C ILE A 591 -35.51 -0.99 -30.20
N ASP A 592 -35.58 -1.40 -31.46
CA ASP A 592 -36.22 -0.60 -32.51
C ASP A 592 -37.65 -1.04 -32.74
N LYS A 593 -38.45 -0.06 -33.11
CA LYS A 593 -39.81 -0.27 -33.59
C LYS A 593 -39.93 0.15 -35.05
N ILE A 594 -41.04 -0.23 -35.64
CA ILE A 594 -41.47 0.24 -36.95
C ILE A 594 -42.66 1.17 -36.77
N VAL A 595 -42.78 2.13 -37.68
CA VAL A 595 -44.00 2.92 -37.87
C VAL A 595 -44.51 2.55 -39.26
N GLU A 596 -45.74 2.07 -39.32
CA GLU A 596 -46.38 1.70 -40.58
C GLU A 596 -47.58 2.59 -40.86
N MET A 597 -47.82 2.86 -42.14
CA MET A 597 -48.93 3.68 -42.59
C MET A 597 -49.73 2.96 -43.66
N SER A 598 -51.04 2.93 -43.48
CA SER A 598 -52.02 2.46 -44.46
C SER A 598 -52.78 3.63 -45.06
N LYS A 599 -52.96 3.59 -46.38
CA LYS A 599 -53.76 4.57 -47.11
C LYS A 599 -55.04 3.88 -47.53
N VAL A 600 -56.13 4.16 -46.85
CA VAL A 600 -57.36 3.37 -47.00
C VAL A 600 -58.53 4.22 -47.46
N ASP A 601 -59.54 3.59 -48.04
CA ASP A 601 -60.84 4.21 -48.26
C ASP A 601 -61.68 4.17 -46.97
N ILE A 602 -62.92 4.69 -47.05
CA ILE A 602 -63.86 4.67 -45.92
C ILE A 602 -64.26 3.26 -45.45
N ALA A 603 -64.10 2.22 -46.28
CA ALA A 603 -64.37 0.83 -45.94
C ALA A 603 -63.17 0.16 -45.24
N GLY A 604 -61.99 0.79 -45.33
CA GLY A 604 -60.73 0.29 -44.79
C GLY A 604 -59.90 -0.51 -45.80
N ASP A 605 -60.29 -0.52 -47.08
CA ASP A 605 -59.53 -1.17 -48.15
C ASP A 605 -58.36 -0.26 -48.58
N GLU A 606 -57.17 -0.84 -48.82
CA GLU A 606 -55.98 -0.08 -49.26
C GLU A 606 -56.19 0.56 -50.64
N VAL A 607 -55.84 1.83 -50.76
CA VAL A 607 -56.00 2.68 -51.94
C VAL A 607 -54.66 2.84 -52.63
N GLU A 608 -54.56 2.35 -53.87
CA GLU A 608 -53.34 2.43 -54.68
C GLU A 608 -53.23 3.74 -55.47
N GLY A 609 -51.99 4.23 -55.61
CA GLY A 609 -51.65 5.29 -56.56
C GLY A 609 -51.60 6.71 -55.98
N ALA A 610 -51.87 6.90 -54.69
CA ALA A 610 -51.64 8.18 -54.02
C ALA A 610 -50.15 8.33 -53.66
N THR A 611 -49.55 9.50 -53.86
CA THR A 611 -48.18 9.79 -53.40
C THR A 611 -48.25 10.42 -52.02
N ILE A 612 -47.65 9.74 -51.03
CA ILE A 612 -47.62 10.17 -49.65
C ILE A 612 -46.22 10.65 -49.32
N GLN A 613 -46.14 11.79 -48.64
CA GLN A 613 -44.92 12.35 -48.07
C GLN A 613 -45.04 12.38 -46.55
N VAL A 614 -43.91 12.15 -45.88
CA VAL A 614 -43.75 12.44 -44.46
C VAL A 614 -42.84 13.64 -44.35
N LEU A 615 -43.34 14.72 -43.76
CA LEU A 615 -42.63 15.98 -43.60
C LEU A 615 -42.14 16.12 -42.15
N ASP A 616 -40.93 16.65 -41.98
CA ASP A 616 -40.47 17.13 -40.68
C ASP A 616 -41.05 18.52 -40.33
N LYS A 617 -40.75 19.01 -39.13
CA LYS A 617 -41.19 20.33 -38.63
C LYS A 617 -40.76 21.53 -39.50
N ASP A 618 -39.76 21.35 -40.37
CA ASP A 618 -39.23 22.38 -41.25
C ASP A 618 -39.78 22.18 -42.69
N ASN A 619 -40.83 21.35 -42.85
CA ASN A 619 -41.47 20.94 -44.11
C ASN A 619 -40.53 20.25 -45.09
N LYS A 620 -39.46 19.60 -44.60
CA LYS A 620 -38.59 18.79 -45.44
C LYS A 620 -39.12 17.36 -45.53
N VAL A 621 -39.14 16.80 -46.73
CA VAL A 621 -39.49 15.40 -46.98
C VAL A 621 -38.48 14.47 -46.31
N VAL A 622 -38.98 13.61 -45.43
CA VAL A 622 -38.25 12.59 -44.65
C VAL A 622 -38.39 11.21 -45.30
N ASP A 623 -39.57 10.93 -45.82
CA ASP A 623 -39.89 9.73 -46.62
C ASP A 623 -40.97 10.07 -47.65
N GLU A 624 -40.96 9.38 -48.79
CA GLU A 624 -41.93 9.56 -49.88
C GLU A 624 -42.16 8.23 -50.59
N TRP A 625 -43.42 7.89 -50.83
CA TRP A 625 -43.79 6.68 -51.55
C TRP A 625 -45.14 6.81 -52.27
N VAL A 626 -45.41 5.87 -53.17
CA VAL A 626 -46.72 5.68 -53.79
C VAL A 626 -47.45 4.57 -53.04
N SER A 627 -48.70 4.83 -52.62
CA SER A 627 -49.52 3.88 -51.87
C SER A 627 -49.80 2.61 -52.68
N GLY A 628 -49.75 1.46 -51.99
CA GLY A 628 -49.89 0.12 -52.55
C GLY A 628 -51.01 -0.66 -51.87
N LYS A 629 -50.98 -1.99 -52.00
CA LYS A 629 -51.93 -2.92 -51.32
C LYS A 629 -51.52 -3.34 -49.91
N GLU A 630 -50.39 -2.83 -49.43
CA GLU A 630 -49.80 -3.22 -48.14
C GLU A 630 -49.37 -1.95 -47.41
N PRO A 631 -49.40 -1.93 -46.06
CA PRO A 631 -48.91 -0.80 -45.28
C PRO A 631 -47.44 -0.49 -45.58
N HIS A 632 -47.11 0.80 -45.70
CA HIS A 632 -45.75 1.26 -45.91
C HIS A 632 -45.02 1.43 -44.58
N LYS A 633 -43.79 0.92 -44.48
CA LYS A 633 -42.91 1.16 -43.33
C LYS A 633 -42.16 2.47 -43.53
N ILE A 634 -42.51 3.47 -42.72
CA ILE A 634 -41.95 4.81 -42.85
C ILE A 634 -40.48 4.81 -42.44
N LYS A 635 -39.62 5.35 -43.30
CA LYS A 635 -38.17 5.44 -43.10
C LYS A 635 -37.76 6.75 -42.44
N ASN A 636 -36.53 6.78 -41.91
CA ASN A 636 -35.85 7.99 -41.42
C ASN A 636 -36.56 8.73 -40.26
N LEU A 637 -37.39 8.03 -39.50
CA LEU A 637 -38.05 8.56 -38.32
C LEU A 637 -37.15 8.47 -37.08
N VAL A 638 -37.39 9.36 -36.11
CA VAL A 638 -36.72 9.38 -34.81
C VAL A 638 -37.77 9.44 -33.71
N GLU A 639 -37.63 8.62 -32.68
CA GLU A 639 -38.51 8.62 -31.52
C GLU A 639 -38.58 9.99 -30.82
N GLY A 640 -39.77 10.35 -30.35
CA GLY A 640 -40.05 11.61 -29.67
C GLY A 640 -40.18 12.84 -30.58
N LYS A 641 -40.01 12.69 -31.90
CA LYS A 641 -40.20 13.78 -32.87
C LYS A 641 -41.61 13.78 -33.48
N THR A 642 -42.06 14.97 -33.85
CA THR A 642 -43.32 15.21 -34.56
C THR A 642 -43.08 15.30 -36.07
N TYR A 643 -43.99 14.71 -36.84
CA TYR A 643 -43.99 14.69 -38.30
C TYR A 643 -45.41 14.91 -38.83
N THR A 644 -45.51 15.22 -40.12
CA THR A 644 -46.78 15.42 -40.82
C THR A 644 -46.89 14.44 -41.98
N LEU A 645 -47.99 13.68 -42.05
CA LEU A 645 -48.38 12.94 -43.26
C LEU A 645 -49.06 13.91 -44.22
N HIS A 646 -48.53 13.99 -45.44
CA HIS A 646 -49.01 14.86 -46.51
C HIS A 646 -49.34 14.01 -47.73
N GLU A 647 -50.54 14.16 -48.28
CA GLU A 647 -50.89 13.55 -49.56
C GLU A 647 -50.55 14.53 -50.69
N GLU A 648 -49.47 14.25 -51.42
CA GLU A 648 -49.02 15.11 -52.50
C GLU A 648 -49.86 14.87 -53.76
N ILE A 649 -49.93 13.61 -54.20
CA ILE A 649 -50.71 13.17 -55.37
C ILE A 649 -51.87 12.29 -54.88
N VAL A 650 -53.08 12.62 -55.32
CA VAL A 650 -54.30 11.90 -54.94
C VAL A 650 -54.52 10.69 -55.86
N ALA A 651 -55.04 9.59 -55.31
CA ALA A 651 -55.51 8.47 -56.12
C ALA A 651 -56.74 8.85 -56.96
N ASP A 652 -56.89 8.24 -58.14
CA ASP A 652 -57.93 8.63 -59.10
C ASP A 652 -59.35 8.47 -58.51
N SER A 653 -60.19 9.51 -58.66
CA SER A 653 -61.57 9.58 -58.14
C SER A 653 -61.75 9.76 -56.63
N TYR A 654 -60.67 9.96 -55.85
CA TYR A 654 -60.74 10.30 -54.43
C TYR A 654 -60.54 11.80 -54.17
N VAL A 655 -60.95 12.24 -52.98
CA VAL A 655 -60.72 13.59 -52.46
C VAL A 655 -59.34 13.65 -51.79
N LYS A 656 -58.55 14.70 -52.07
CA LYS A 656 -57.29 14.97 -51.38
C LYS A 656 -57.55 15.14 -49.87
N ALA A 657 -56.95 14.30 -49.06
CA ALA A 657 -57.13 14.36 -47.61
C ALA A 657 -56.25 15.46 -46.99
N THR A 658 -56.71 16.06 -45.89
CA THR A 658 -55.90 17.03 -45.13
C THR A 658 -54.72 16.37 -44.43
N ASP A 659 -53.66 17.14 -44.20
CA ASP A 659 -52.48 16.72 -43.46
C ASP A 659 -52.80 16.15 -42.07
N ILE A 660 -52.03 15.13 -41.66
CA ILE A 660 -52.16 14.50 -40.34
C ILE A 660 -50.84 14.64 -39.59
N GLU A 661 -50.84 15.44 -38.52
CA GLU A 661 -49.70 15.51 -37.59
C GLU A 661 -49.67 14.28 -36.66
N PHE A 662 -48.49 13.68 -36.49
CA PHE A 662 -48.27 12.58 -35.56
C PHE A 662 -46.93 12.68 -34.83
N ILE A 663 -46.87 12.12 -33.62
CA ILE A 663 -45.65 12.00 -32.83
C ILE A 663 -45.19 10.55 -32.90
N VAL A 664 -43.92 10.31 -33.18
CA VAL A 664 -43.33 8.97 -33.06
C VAL A 664 -43.12 8.68 -31.58
N THR A 665 -43.95 7.82 -30.99
CA THR A 665 -43.91 7.59 -29.53
C THR A 665 -42.62 6.88 -29.12
N THR A 666 -42.31 6.83 -27.83
CA THR A 666 -41.20 6.01 -27.29
C THR A 666 -41.64 4.60 -26.89
N ASP A 667 -42.94 4.30 -27.04
CA ASP A 667 -43.51 2.99 -26.72
C ASP A 667 -42.98 1.96 -27.73
N LYS A 668 -42.47 0.84 -27.19
CA LYS A 668 -41.81 -0.21 -27.97
C LYS A 668 -42.82 -1.19 -28.59
N GLU A 669 -43.72 -0.63 -29.37
CA GLU A 669 -44.75 -1.34 -30.13
C GLU A 669 -44.80 -0.82 -31.58
N THR A 670 -45.32 -1.62 -32.50
CA THR A 670 -45.58 -1.16 -33.87
C THR A 670 -46.61 -0.04 -33.83
N GLN A 671 -46.21 1.16 -34.26
CA GLN A 671 -47.10 2.31 -34.34
C GLN A 671 -47.76 2.34 -35.72
N LYS A 672 -49.09 2.22 -35.75
CA LYS A 672 -49.87 2.21 -36.99
C LYS A 672 -50.51 3.57 -37.23
N LEU A 673 -50.35 4.10 -38.43
CA LEU A 673 -50.97 5.33 -38.91
C LEU A 673 -51.94 4.98 -40.04
N VAL A 674 -53.04 5.72 -40.13
CA VAL A 674 -54.04 5.52 -41.18
C VAL A 674 -54.42 6.87 -41.74
N MET A 675 -54.33 7.02 -43.06
CA MET A 675 -54.87 8.17 -43.78
C MET A 675 -56.05 7.68 -44.60
N ILE A 676 -57.21 8.31 -44.40
CA ILE A 676 -58.47 7.87 -45.00
C ILE A 676 -58.82 8.81 -46.15
N ASP A 677 -59.00 8.22 -47.34
CA ASP A 677 -59.63 8.85 -48.48
C ASP A 677 -61.12 8.62 -48.48
N LYS A 678 -61.82 9.68 -48.86
CA LYS A 678 -63.24 9.63 -49.08
C LYS A 678 -63.59 9.93 -50.53
N LEU A 679 -64.81 9.57 -50.88
CA LEU A 679 -65.42 9.86 -52.16
C LEU A 679 -66.45 10.99 -51.99
N VAL A 680 -66.59 11.79 -53.03
CA VAL A 680 -67.76 12.65 -53.21
C VAL A 680 -68.54 12.10 -54.39
N GLU A 681 -69.76 11.67 -54.12
CA GLU A 681 -70.67 11.11 -55.12
C GLU A 681 -71.76 12.13 -55.44
N ILE A 682 -71.95 12.40 -56.73
CA ILE A 682 -73.00 13.29 -57.22
C ILE A 682 -74.05 12.47 -57.95
N THR A 683 -75.28 12.53 -57.46
CA THR A 683 -76.45 11.92 -58.08
C THR A 683 -77.35 12.97 -58.72
N LYS A 684 -77.97 12.60 -59.84
CA LYS A 684 -78.85 13.50 -60.58
C LYS A 684 -80.21 12.87 -60.67
N THR A 685 -81.20 13.37 -59.93
CA THR A 685 -82.48 12.67 -59.77
C THR A 685 -83.68 13.51 -60.22
N ASP A 686 -84.77 12.83 -60.54
CA ASP A 686 -86.08 13.46 -60.76
C ASP A 686 -86.67 13.83 -59.39
N ILE A 687 -86.98 15.11 -59.20
CA ILE A 687 -87.50 15.64 -57.92
C ILE A 687 -88.81 14.98 -57.47
N THR A 688 -89.58 14.39 -58.39
CA THR A 688 -90.91 13.84 -58.12
C THR A 688 -90.92 12.35 -57.77
N ASN A 689 -89.94 11.57 -58.24
CA ASN A 689 -89.89 10.12 -58.01
C ASN A 689 -88.55 9.60 -57.48
N GLY A 690 -87.50 10.42 -57.47
CA GLY A 690 -86.16 10.08 -56.95
C GLY A 690 -85.33 9.18 -57.87
N ASN A 691 -85.77 8.88 -59.09
CA ASN A 691 -85.01 8.08 -60.05
C ASN A 691 -83.83 8.88 -60.62
N GLU A 692 -82.69 8.21 -60.84
CA GLU A 692 -81.53 8.79 -61.54
C GLU A 692 -81.87 9.20 -62.98
N LEU A 693 -81.34 10.35 -63.39
CA LEU A 693 -81.55 11.00 -64.68
C LEU A 693 -80.28 10.95 -65.50
N GLU A 694 -80.39 10.31 -66.66
CA GLU A 694 -79.32 10.24 -67.65
C GLU A 694 -79.43 11.41 -68.66
N GLY A 695 -78.29 12.02 -68.99
CA GLY A 695 -78.19 13.03 -70.06
C GLY A 695 -78.10 14.49 -69.61
N ALA A 696 -77.99 14.79 -68.30
CA ALA A 696 -77.66 16.14 -67.82
C ALA A 696 -76.16 16.40 -68.02
N GLU A 697 -75.77 17.54 -68.56
CA GLU A 697 -74.36 17.95 -68.52
C GLU A 697 -74.09 18.70 -67.20
N LEU A 698 -73.19 18.14 -66.39
CA LEU A 698 -72.84 18.63 -65.06
C LEU A 698 -71.38 19.06 -65.01
N GLU A 699 -71.11 20.10 -64.25
CA GLU A 699 -69.77 20.69 -64.08
C GLU A 699 -69.57 21.11 -62.63
N VAL A 700 -68.44 20.71 -62.03
CA VAL A 700 -68.00 21.19 -60.72
C VAL A 700 -66.88 22.20 -60.91
N THR A 701 -67.00 23.37 -60.28
CA THR A 701 -66.02 24.44 -60.30
C THR A 701 -65.55 24.81 -58.90
N ASP A 702 -64.33 25.35 -58.78
CA ASP A 702 -63.88 26.02 -57.55
C ASP A 702 -64.50 27.42 -57.39
N GLU A 703 -64.21 28.12 -56.29
CA GLU A 703 -64.74 29.46 -56.05
C GLU A 703 -64.21 30.53 -57.02
N ASP A 704 -63.09 30.27 -57.70
CA ASP A 704 -62.50 31.15 -58.71
C ASP A 704 -63.09 30.89 -60.11
N GLY A 705 -63.96 29.89 -60.25
CA GLY A 705 -64.64 29.50 -61.49
C GLY A 705 -63.82 28.57 -62.39
N ASN A 706 -62.73 27.97 -61.89
CA ASN A 706 -61.99 26.95 -62.64
C ASN A 706 -62.73 25.62 -62.59
N THR A 707 -62.82 24.95 -63.74
CA THR A 707 -63.42 23.62 -63.85
C THR A 707 -62.56 22.58 -63.14
N ILE A 708 -63.17 21.86 -62.20
CA ILE A 708 -62.56 20.77 -61.43
C ILE A 708 -62.91 19.41 -62.06
N ASP A 709 -64.19 19.20 -62.38
CA ASP A 709 -64.67 18.00 -63.06
C ASP A 709 -65.90 18.32 -63.94
N LYS A 710 -66.10 17.56 -65.01
CA LYS A 710 -67.22 17.74 -65.95
C LYS A 710 -67.63 16.42 -66.58
N TRP A 711 -68.92 16.10 -66.53
CA TRP A 711 -69.45 14.83 -67.03
C TRP A 711 -70.91 14.95 -67.49
N THR A 712 -71.40 13.91 -68.15
CA THR A 712 -72.83 13.73 -68.44
C THR A 712 -73.40 12.74 -67.45
N SER A 713 -74.50 13.09 -66.78
CA SER A 713 -75.16 12.24 -65.78
C SER A 713 -75.60 10.91 -66.38
N THR A 714 -75.53 9.86 -65.58
CA THR A 714 -75.91 8.49 -65.95
C THR A 714 -76.94 7.95 -64.97
N LYS A 715 -77.17 6.64 -64.99
CA LYS A 715 -78.03 5.96 -63.99
C LYS A 715 -77.27 5.54 -62.72
N GLU A 716 -75.99 5.90 -62.62
CA GLU A 716 -75.16 5.66 -61.45
C GLU A 716 -74.58 6.99 -60.93
N PRO A 717 -74.36 7.12 -59.61
CA PRO A 717 -73.69 8.28 -59.02
C PRO A 717 -72.31 8.52 -59.66
N HIS A 718 -71.98 9.79 -59.94
CA HIS A 718 -70.67 10.16 -60.44
C HIS A 718 -69.68 10.43 -59.30
N LYS A 719 -68.48 9.87 -59.37
CA LYS A 719 -67.40 10.13 -58.41
C LYS A 719 -66.56 11.30 -58.89
N VAL A 720 -66.56 12.39 -58.13
CA VAL A 720 -65.93 13.64 -58.53
C VAL A 720 -64.43 13.58 -58.30
N LYS A 721 -63.65 13.96 -59.31
CA LYS A 721 -62.19 14.03 -59.26
C LYS A 721 -61.69 15.42 -58.85
N GLY A 722 -60.49 15.50 -58.29
CA GLY A 722 -59.78 16.77 -58.07
C GLY A 722 -60.31 17.65 -56.92
N LEU A 723 -61.09 17.05 -56.02
CA LEU A 723 -61.59 17.74 -54.82
C LEU A 723 -60.60 17.67 -53.67
N GLU A 724 -60.65 18.64 -52.77
CA GLU A 724 -59.85 18.70 -51.55
C GLU A 724 -60.73 18.93 -50.32
N GLU A 725 -60.41 18.27 -49.21
CA GLU A 725 -61.13 18.43 -47.94
C GLU A 725 -61.08 19.87 -47.41
N GLY A 726 -62.20 20.34 -46.87
CA GLY A 726 -62.35 21.69 -46.32
C GLY A 726 -62.57 22.80 -47.36
N LYS A 727 -62.42 22.53 -48.66
CA LYS A 727 -62.68 23.50 -49.74
C LYS A 727 -64.14 23.50 -50.17
N THR A 728 -64.59 24.65 -50.66
CA THR A 728 -65.95 24.84 -51.17
C THR A 728 -65.96 24.86 -52.70
N TYR A 729 -66.94 24.19 -53.29
CA TYR A 729 -67.12 24.02 -54.73
C TYR A 729 -68.56 24.34 -55.15
N ILE A 730 -68.74 24.53 -56.45
CA ILE A 730 -70.04 24.83 -57.07
C ILE A 730 -70.35 23.75 -58.11
N LEU A 731 -71.42 22.99 -57.88
CA LEU A 731 -71.99 22.06 -58.86
C LEU A 731 -73.00 22.80 -59.73
N LYS A 732 -72.78 22.77 -61.04
CA LYS A 732 -73.61 23.44 -62.03
C LYS A 732 -74.14 22.45 -63.05
N GLU A 733 -75.42 22.57 -63.36
CA GLU A 733 -75.99 21.95 -64.55
C GLU A 733 -75.86 22.92 -65.73
N THR A 734 -75.17 22.51 -66.78
CA THR A 734 -75.02 23.31 -68.00
C THR A 734 -76.11 23.00 -69.03
N THR A 735 -76.60 21.76 -69.03
CA THR A 735 -77.66 21.30 -69.93
C THR A 735 -78.55 20.32 -69.17
N ALA A 736 -79.85 20.62 -69.06
CA ALA A 736 -80.83 19.71 -68.46
C ALA A 736 -81.11 18.50 -69.37
N PRO A 737 -81.43 17.32 -68.80
CA PRO A 737 -81.93 16.19 -69.56
C PRO A 737 -83.19 16.54 -70.37
N TYR A 738 -83.41 15.81 -71.47
CA TYR A 738 -84.59 16.04 -72.30
C TYR A 738 -85.89 15.86 -71.51
N GLY A 739 -86.75 16.89 -71.52
CA GLY A 739 -88.02 16.90 -70.80
C GLY A 739 -87.93 17.37 -69.34
N TYR A 740 -86.80 17.96 -68.93
CA TYR A 740 -86.59 18.53 -67.60
C TYR A 740 -86.17 20.01 -67.68
N GLU A 741 -86.46 20.77 -66.63
CA GLU A 741 -86.00 22.15 -66.48
C GLU A 741 -84.59 22.19 -65.89
N ILE A 742 -83.78 23.16 -66.32
CA ILE A 742 -82.43 23.37 -65.77
C ILE A 742 -82.50 23.85 -64.32
N THR A 743 -81.70 23.25 -63.47
CA THR A 743 -81.66 23.50 -62.03
C THR A 743 -80.62 24.56 -61.63
N GLU A 744 -80.88 25.27 -60.53
CA GLU A 744 -79.92 26.21 -59.96
C GLU A 744 -78.65 25.50 -59.44
N GLU A 745 -77.53 26.21 -59.46
CA GLU A 745 -76.25 25.68 -58.98
C GLU A 745 -76.29 25.35 -57.47
N ILE A 746 -75.54 24.31 -57.07
CA ILE A 746 -75.43 23.88 -55.68
C ILE A 746 -74.03 24.19 -55.19
N LYS A 747 -73.92 25.09 -54.21
CA LYS A 747 -72.66 25.34 -53.48
C LYS A 747 -72.52 24.31 -52.36
N PHE A 748 -71.43 23.54 -52.36
CA PHE A 748 -71.16 22.52 -51.33
C PHE A 748 -69.72 22.60 -50.85
N THR A 749 -69.50 22.31 -49.56
CA THR A 749 -68.15 22.20 -48.97
C THR A 749 -67.81 20.74 -48.81
N VAL A 750 -66.62 20.34 -49.25
CA VAL A 750 -66.13 18.99 -49.00
C VAL A 750 -65.77 18.90 -47.54
N THR A 751 -66.52 18.10 -46.79
CA THR A 751 -66.38 17.99 -45.34
C THR A 751 -65.05 17.31 -44.97
N THR A 752 -64.62 17.40 -43.72
CA THR A 752 -63.43 16.67 -43.22
C THR A 752 -63.82 15.38 -42.48
N ASP A 753 -65.12 15.05 -42.45
CA ASP A 753 -65.58 13.76 -41.96
C ASP A 753 -65.13 12.65 -42.91
N LYS A 754 -64.90 11.47 -42.34
CA LYS A 754 -64.39 10.31 -43.07
C LYS A 754 -65.54 9.41 -43.52
N GLU A 755 -66.51 10.01 -44.20
CA GLU A 755 -67.68 9.35 -44.80
C GLU A 755 -67.81 9.76 -46.27
N THR A 756 -68.36 8.88 -47.11
CA THR A 756 -68.68 9.24 -48.50
C THR A 756 -69.73 10.35 -48.49
N GLN A 757 -69.36 11.50 -49.03
CA GLN A 757 -70.22 12.66 -49.10
C GLN A 757 -71.07 12.60 -50.36
N LYS A 758 -72.39 12.55 -50.19
CA LYS A 758 -73.35 12.48 -51.30
C LYS A 758 -73.98 13.84 -51.55
N ILE A 759 -73.87 14.33 -52.79
CA ILE A 759 -74.52 15.55 -53.25
C ILE A 759 -75.60 15.16 -54.24
N GLU A 760 -76.83 15.56 -53.98
CA GLU A 760 -77.97 15.24 -54.84
C GLU A 760 -78.45 16.51 -55.54
N MET A 761 -78.44 16.49 -56.88
CA MET A 761 -79.03 17.54 -57.70
C MET A 761 -80.34 17.03 -58.31
N LYS A 762 -81.42 17.80 -58.20
CA LYS A 762 -82.77 17.35 -58.60
C LYS A 762 -83.36 18.21 -59.69
N ASP A 763 -83.87 17.60 -60.76
CA ASP A 763 -84.65 18.34 -61.76
C ASP A 763 -86.14 18.16 -61.62
N MET A 764 -86.85 19.22 -62.01
CA MET A 764 -88.28 19.19 -62.24
C MET A 764 -88.60 18.72 -63.66
N PRO A 765 -89.42 17.66 -63.84
CA PRO A 765 -89.90 17.30 -65.17
C PRO A 765 -90.79 18.42 -65.72
N ILE A 766 -90.68 18.70 -67.02
CA ILE A 766 -91.55 19.65 -67.70
C ILE A 766 -92.94 19.00 -67.81
N LEU A 767 -93.92 19.60 -67.13
CA LEU A 767 -95.30 19.16 -67.14
C LEU A 767 -96.13 20.05 -68.08
N LYS A 768 -97.03 19.41 -68.84
CA LYS A 768 -97.99 20.07 -69.71
C LYS A 768 -99.39 19.52 -69.45
N ASN A 769 -100.39 20.35 -69.71
CA ASN A 769 -101.79 19.96 -69.58
C ASN A 769 -102.41 19.80 -70.97
N VAL A 770 -103.02 18.66 -71.25
CA VAL A 770 -103.72 18.39 -72.51
C VAL A 770 -105.21 18.60 -72.31
N LYS A 771 -105.76 19.63 -72.98
CA LYS A 771 -107.19 19.92 -72.97
C LYS A 771 -107.85 19.32 -74.21
N VAL A 772 -108.81 18.43 -74.00
CA VAL A 772 -109.62 17.81 -75.05
C VAL A 772 -110.98 18.50 -75.09
N ILE A 773 -111.41 18.92 -76.27
CA ILE A 773 -112.75 19.49 -76.50
C ILE A 773 -113.53 18.49 -77.32
N LYS A 774 -114.68 18.06 -76.81
CA LYS A 774 -115.58 17.20 -77.57
C LYS A 774 -116.50 18.07 -78.40
N ILE A 775 -116.52 17.82 -79.71
CA ILE A 775 -117.45 18.49 -80.63
C ILE A 775 -118.38 17.47 -81.26
N ASP A 776 -119.52 17.97 -81.73
CA ASP A 776 -120.43 17.28 -82.61
C ASP A 776 -119.79 17.15 -84.00
N THR A 777 -119.84 15.95 -84.58
CA THR A 777 -119.18 15.67 -85.86
C THR A 777 -119.86 16.39 -87.02
N GLU A 778 -121.17 16.62 -86.96
CA GLU A 778 -121.96 17.26 -88.02
C GLU A 778 -122.00 18.78 -87.84
N THR A 779 -122.41 19.26 -86.65
CA THR A 779 -122.62 20.70 -86.42
C THR A 779 -121.32 21.44 -86.09
N LYS A 780 -120.27 20.71 -85.68
CA LYS A 780 -119.01 21.26 -85.14
C LYS A 780 -119.18 22.06 -83.84
N GLU A 781 -120.35 22.07 -83.23
CA GLU A 781 -120.56 22.72 -81.93
C GLU A 781 -119.94 21.90 -80.79
N VAL A 782 -119.55 22.59 -79.71
CA VAL A 782 -118.97 21.94 -78.53
C VAL A 782 -120.05 21.22 -77.73
N ILE A 783 -119.81 19.95 -77.43
CA ILE A 783 -120.76 19.13 -76.66
C ILE A 783 -120.56 19.42 -75.17
N LYS A 784 -121.58 20.04 -74.57
CA LYS A 784 -121.63 20.39 -73.15
C LYS A 784 -122.47 19.40 -72.34
N ASP A 785 -122.00 18.15 -72.28
CA ASP A 785 -122.65 17.07 -71.55
C ASP A 785 -121.61 16.13 -70.91
N LYS A 786 -122.05 15.14 -70.14
CA LYS A 786 -121.20 14.20 -69.39
C LYS A 786 -120.64 13.10 -70.29
N PHE A 787 -119.34 13.17 -70.56
CA PHE A 787 -118.55 12.14 -71.22
C PHE A 787 -117.26 11.90 -70.44
N ILE A 788 -116.56 10.80 -70.74
CA ILE A 788 -115.30 10.47 -70.07
C ILE A 788 -114.26 10.09 -71.13
N PHE A 789 -113.10 10.72 -71.03
CA PHE A 789 -111.91 10.36 -71.79
C PHE A 789 -110.92 9.66 -70.88
N ALA A 790 -110.23 8.67 -71.43
CA ALA A 790 -109.08 8.03 -70.81
C ALA A 790 -107.84 8.32 -71.64
N ILE A 791 -106.71 8.58 -70.97
CA ILE A 791 -105.40 8.73 -71.62
C ILE A 791 -104.51 7.53 -71.27
N TYR A 792 -103.82 7.02 -72.27
CA TYR A 792 -103.01 5.81 -72.22
C TYR A 792 -101.59 6.08 -72.73
N GLU A 793 -100.61 5.30 -72.27
CA GLU A 793 -99.23 5.36 -72.75
C GLU A 793 -99.04 4.62 -74.10
N ASP A 794 -99.91 3.66 -74.40
CA ASP A 794 -99.78 2.75 -75.54
C ASP A 794 -100.92 2.90 -76.57
N PRO A 795 -100.65 2.69 -77.87
CA PRO A 795 -101.64 2.87 -78.93
C PRO A 795 -102.83 1.92 -78.84
N GLU A 796 -102.64 0.72 -78.26
CA GLU A 796 -103.71 -0.26 -78.05
C GLU A 796 -104.65 0.13 -76.90
N CYS A 797 -104.32 1.21 -76.16
CA CYS A 797 -105.07 1.71 -75.00
C CYS A 797 -105.23 0.65 -73.89
N THR A 798 -104.14 -0.04 -73.55
CA THR A 798 -104.12 -1.07 -72.49
C THR A 798 -103.47 -0.58 -71.19
N LYS A 799 -102.60 0.43 -71.23
CA LYS A 799 -101.90 1.05 -70.10
C LYS A 799 -102.54 2.38 -69.75
N LEU A 800 -103.57 2.33 -68.92
CA LEU A 800 -104.29 3.52 -68.48
C LEU A 800 -103.42 4.40 -67.59
N ILE A 801 -103.27 5.67 -67.95
CA ILE A 801 -102.63 6.69 -67.10
C ILE A 801 -103.69 7.33 -66.20
N LYS A 802 -104.77 7.85 -66.80
CA LYS A 802 -105.81 8.59 -66.08
C LYS A 802 -107.11 8.62 -66.87
N GLU A 803 -108.23 8.61 -66.15
CA GLU A 803 -109.55 8.93 -66.70
C GLU A 803 -109.97 10.32 -66.24
N VAL A 804 -110.52 11.13 -67.15
CA VAL A 804 -110.99 12.48 -66.87
C VAL A 804 -112.43 12.60 -67.35
N LYS A 805 -113.31 13.01 -66.44
CA LYS A 805 -114.71 13.35 -66.75
C LYS A 805 -114.76 14.73 -67.40
N SER A 806 -115.72 14.92 -68.30
CA SER A 806 -115.95 16.22 -68.91
C SER A 806 -116.41 17.27 -67.90
N ASN A 807 -115.95 18.49 -68.09
CA ASN A 807 -116.59 19.67 -67.57
C ASN A 807 -117.81 19.97 -68.45
N SER A 808 -119.01 19.73 -67.91
CA SER A 808 -120.27 19.91 -68.62
C SER A 808 -120.63 21.36 -68.91
N GLU A 809 -119.94 22.35 -68.35
CA GLU A 809 -120.20 23.78 -68.63
C GLU A 809 -119.50 24.28 -69.89
N ASP A 810 -118.29 23.78 -70.15
CA ASP A 810 -117.46 24.20 -71.29
C ASP A 810 -117.20 23.08 -72.33
N GLY A 811 -117.58 21.83 -72.01
CA GLY A 811 -117.51 20.69 -72.92
C GLY A 811 -116.09 20.12 -73.09
N THR A 812 -115.29 20.16 -72.02
CA THR A 812 -113.85 19.84 -72.11
C THR A 812 -113.39 18.83 -71.07
N ALA A 813 -112.34 18.07 -71.38
CA ALA A 813 -111.66 17.18 -70.44
C ALA A 813 -110.19 17.58 -70.36
N LEU A 814 -109.67 17.83 -69.15
CA LEU A 814 -108.32 18.32 -68.94
C LEU A 814 -107.45 17.23 -68.29
N PHE A 815 -106.44 16.77 -69.01
CA PHE A 815 -105.39 15.93 -68.47
C PHE A 815 -104.25 16.83 -68.00
N GLU A 816 -104.12 16.97 -66.69
CA GLU A 816 -103.08 17.79 -66.06
C GLU A 816 -101.84 16.95 -65.73
N GLU A 817 -100.69 17.63 -65.63
CA GLU A 817 -99.43 17.06 -65.14
C GLU A 817 -98.87 15.94 -66.03
N LEU A 818 -99.03 16.05 -67.36
CA LEU A 818 -98.45 15.10 -68.30
C LEU A 818 -97.01 15.48 -68.64
N ARG A 819 -96.10 14.52 -68.51
CA ARG A 819 -94.69 14.67 -68.88
C ARG A 819 -94.53 14.68 -70.40
N TYR A 820 -93.36 15.08 -70.91
CA TYR A 820 -93.03 14.85 -72.31
C TYR A 820 -93.12 13.36 -72.65
N GLY A 821 -93.75 13.05 -73.78
CA GLY A 821 -94.10 11.68 -74.12
C GLY A 821 -95.18 11.61 -75.19
N THR A 822 -95.42 10.41 -75.68
CA THR A 822 -96.53 10.11 -76.60
C THR A 822 -97.64 9.44 -75.83
N TYR A 823 -98.84 9.98 -75.97
CA TYR A 823 -100.04 9.51 -75.29
C TYR A 823 -101.17 9.25 -76.28
N TYR A 824 -102.16 8.46 -75.85
CA TYR A 824 -103.30 8.08 -76.65
C TYR A 824 -104.58 8.33 -75.87
N ILE A 825 -105.46 9.19 -76.39
CA ILE A 825 -106.72 9.55 -75.75
C ILE A 825 -107.87 8.83 -76.44
N LYS A 826 -108.70 8.14 -75.66
CA LYS A 826 -109.86 7.39 -76.13
C LYS A 826 -111.10 7.79 -75.34
N GLU A 827 -112.21 7.98 -76.04
CA GLU A 827 -113.51 8.16 -75.37
C GLU A 827 -113.95 6.81 -74.79
N ILE A 828 -114.20 6.77 -73.49
CA ILE A 828 -114.65 5.56 -72.79
C ILE A 828 -116.12 5.63 -72.40
N LYS A 829 -116.69 6.84 -72.42
CA LYS A 829 -118.12 7.06 -72.24
C LYS A 829 -118.59 8.26 -73.06
N ALA A 830 -119.53 8.01 -73.97
CA ALA A 830 -120.13 9.06 -74.79
C ALA A 830 -121.14 9.92 -73.98
N PRO A 831 -121.38 11.16 -74.44
CA PRO A 831 -122.49 11.99 -73.96
C PRO A 831 -123.84 11.34 -74.25
N LYS A 832 -124.89 11.80 -73.56
CA LYS A 832 -126.24 11.27 -73.74
C LYS A 832 -126.72 11.55 -75.18
N ASP A 833 -127.33 10.54 -75.80
CA ASP A 833 -127.83 10.59 -77.18
C ASP A 833 -126.73 10.65 -78.26
N TYR A 834 -125.46 10.43 -77.88
CA TYR A 834 -124.32 10.27 -78.79
C TYR A 834 -123.77 8.83 -78.78
N GLU A 835 -123.27 8.39 -79.93
CA GLU A 835 -122.54 7.12 -80.02
C GLU A 835 -121.11 7.27 -79.48
N LEU A 836 -120.61 6.22 -78.82
CA LEU A 836 -119.24 6.17 -78.31
C LEU A 836 -118.24 6.21 -79.47
N SER A 837 -117.31 7.17 -79.42
CA SER A 837 -116.28 7.27 -80.45
C SER A 837 -115.25 6.15 -80.32
N ASN A 838 -115.04 5.41 -81.41
CA ASN A 838 -113.93 4.47 -81.54
C ASN A 838 -112.61 5.16 -81.92
N LYS A 839 -112.58 6.49 -82.04
CA LYS A 839 -111.38 7.23 -82.43
C LYS A 839 -110.40 7.31 -81.27
N ILE A 840 -109.16 6.90 -81.53
CA ILE A 840 -108.01 7.12 -80.64
C ILE A 840 -107.24 8.33 -81.18
N VAL A 841 -106.95 9.29 -80.30
CA VAL A 841 -106.18 10.49 -80.63
C VAL A 841 -104.78 10.34 -80.06
N LYS A 842 -103.78 10.29 -80.94
CA LYS A 842 -102.37 10.37 -80.54
C LYS A 842 -102.06 11.83 -80.16
N VAL A 843 -101.45 12.03 -79.00
CA VAL A 843 -100.98 13.31 -78.49
C VAL A 843 -99.49 13.19 -78.21
N GLU A 844 -98.68 14.07 -78.80
CA GLU A 844 -97.24 14.10 -78.55
C GLU A 844 -96.91 15.36 -77.77
N ILE A 845 -96.48 15.21 -76.53
CA ILE A 845 -96.01 16.33 -75.70
C ILE A 845 -94.49 16.37 -75.82
N ASN A 846 -93.96 17.45 -76.39
CA ASN A 846 -92.51 17.65 -76.57
C ASN A 846 -92.14 19.14 -76.47
N ASP A 847 -90.88 19.45 -76.76
CA ASP A 847 -90.31 20.81 -76.78
C ASP A 847 -90.97 21.76 -77.79
N LYS A 848 -91.68 21.24 -78.79
CA LYS A 848 -92.43 22.00 -79.79
C LYS A 848 -93.89 22.27 -79.41
N GLY A 849 -94.42 21.63 -78.36
CA GLY A 849 -95.80 21.79 -77.91
C GLY A 849 -96.55 20.46 -77.71
N ILE A 850 -97.89 20.54 -77.76
CA ILE A 850 -98.87 19.43 -77.66
C ILE A 850 -99.48 19.15 -79.03
#